data_AF-A0A3R7NXB7-F1
#
_entry.id   AF-A0A3R7NXB7-F1
#
_cell.length_a   1.000
_cell.length_b   1.000
_cell.length_c   1.000
_cell.angle_alpha   90.00
_cell.angle_beta   90.00
_cell.angle_gamma   90.00
#
_symmetry.space_group_name_H-M   'P 1'
#
loop_
_entity.id
_entity.type
_entity.pdbx_description
1 polymer ?
#
loop_
_entity_poly.entity_id
_entity_poly.type
_entity_poly.pdbx_seq_one_letter_code
_entity_poly.pdbx_strand_id
1 'polypeptide(L)'
;MAENAVRDSTAAVESLIEKAKSSNTVEEKSALEKAYFKCDYQLTLTDTRSKIDPKLRDAYSTVVTEISHHRAGNESNLLIQNAIDDLRKVLQGLSISFGRKKATVHDARERLKSFEAQAKRMGRRIPAAIQEDIKKALSEAARKRAPKYAILASGTLVILLIIGWIANSQVKNNQYSETLQIATAALNQAAANQDIEQAEKALLERNELVTNAPSRHAIKQAAGSLQRWITDQKSLQKEYADIADRLDSIRGSENADPNAPEIDALLSKAMTTLAAIDVELKNDSEARITRFESWRKDQISEQLNDRKQVLLGYVREAQNNLEQAAAASNDTEFETSSRAIVESIASARLHISQFPDSDQNSLQHRSIGRIEESLKSIQGKRDTMLAAQKSIKGADDLVGYLKSLEAIYNFETLPPDGKRNIGRILKLENQYKSLMQNLIMPGNPKGWEALNAASDFAAEKQILDEAETAFVERMINNPLFPTIYESKVKYFEGAPVAKNEYSVFLADPIQKGDKAGLKTGINFSFKVRGFDENGDAEEEALEMNFLSHPDGTFWGFFYEPSEMSKESIYYQESLRVSFMKILAGAPRFFPLELIDELTSKRTLSPAFRAYWQQQLIEFMGMNPWKWGMSLSPELQNQIESFEKLDPDGIDQQQWLSTVEQISPSVLLTEHFRIASKTKVADEAKAFVEFYSYAKAGEMKLIGQANESGEIEYEHPRLDDEKVWIVNGLTGRIERFEAETNIAPYAPVIAYRFEDQPASRVIQKTEMRTGIDLSSNRYSQKLPPLFK
;
A
#
# COMPACT_ATOMS: atom_id res chain seq x y z
N MET A 1 14.32 -12.10 -11.73
CA MET A 1 13.23 -12.10 -10.71
C MET A 1 11.85 -11.82 -11.30
N ALA A 2 11.66 -10.73 -12.07
CA ALA A 2 10.34 -10.34 -12.59
C ALA A 2 9.61 -11.43 -13.41
N GLU A 3 10.32 -12.18 -14.26
CA GLU A 3 9.71 -13.26 -15.07
C GLU A 3 9.13 -14.40 -14.22
N ASN A 4 9.82 -14.80 -13.14
CA ASN A 4 9.30 -15.80 -12.20
C ASN A 4 8.03 -15.27 -11.52
N ALA A 5 8.02 -14.00 -11.08
CA ALA A 5 6.83 -13.40 -10.47
C ALA A 5 5.63 -13.35 -11.44
N VAL A 6 5.86 -13.03 -12.73
CA VAL A 6 4.81 -13.08 -13.75
C VAL A 6 4.33 -14.52 -13.99
N ARG A 7 5.24 -15.49 -14.14
CA ARG A 7 4.89 -16.90 -14.35
C ARG A 7 4.06 -17.47 -13.19
N ASP A 8 4.49 -17.23 -11.96
CA ASP A 8 3.83 -17.74 -10.75
C ASP A 8 2.47 -17.05 -10.54
N SER A 9 2.34 -15.79 -10.98
CA SER A 9 1.06 -15.05 -10.98
C SER A 9 0.09 -15.52 -12.06
N THR A 10 0.59 -15.84 -13.26
CA THR A 10 -0.19 -16.46 -14.35
C THR A 10 -0.76 -17.80 -13.88
N ALA A 11 0.07 -18.68 -13.32
CA ALA A 11 -0.37 -19.97 -12.78
C ALA A 11 -1.41 -19.83 -11.65
N ALA A 12 -1.29 -18.81 -10.80
CA ALA A 12 -2.28 -18.51 -9.76
C ALA A 12 -3.64 -18.06 -10.35
N VAL A 13 -3.63 -17.26 -11.42
CA VAL A 13 -4.84 -16.82 -12.13
C VAL A 13 -5.51 -17.99 -12.87
N GLU A 14 -4.73 -18.83 -13.56
CA GLU A 14 -5.23 -20.04 -14.23
C GLU A 14 -5.88 -21.01 -13.24
N SER A 15 -5.21 -21.27 -12.10
CA SER A 15 -5.75 -22.10 -11.03
C SER A 15 -7.06 -21.55 -10.45
N LEU A 16 -7.19 -20.22 -10.31
CA LEU A 16 -8.43 -19.59 -9.87
C LEU A 16 -9.56 -19.76 -10.90
N ILE A 17 -9.27 -19.62 -12.19
CA ILE A 17 -10.24 -19.79 -13.27
C ILE A 17 -10.75 -21.23 -13.35
N GLU A 18 -9.87 -22.24 -13.25
CA GLU A 18 -10.30 -23.65 -13.20
C GLU A 18 -11.11 -23.97 -11.94
N LYS A 19 -10.75 -23.37 -10.80
CA LYS A 19 -11.55 -23.49 -9.58
C LYS A 19 -12.93 -22.84 -9.72
N ALA A 20 -13.05 -21.74 -10.47
CA ALA A 20 -14.35 -21.11 -10.73
C ALA A 20 -15.27 -22.03 -11.54
N LYS A 21 -14.76 -22.64 -12.63
CA LYS A 21 -15.50 -23.59 -13.48
C LYS A 21 -16.07 -24.79 -12.73
N SER A 22 -15.45 -25.19 -11.63
CA SER A 22 -15.81 -26.37 -10.83
C SER A 22 -16.66 -26.04 -9.59
N SER A 23 -16.74 -24.77 -9.17
CA SER A 23 -17.41 -24.36 -7.93
C SER A 23 -18.93 -24.25 -8.10
N ASN A 24 -19.69 -25.27 -7.71
CA ASN A 24 -21.15 -25.31 -7.90
C ASN A 24 -21.95 -25.20 -6.58
N THR A 25 -21.34 -25.55 -5.44
CA THR A 25 -21.93 -25.46 -4.10
C THR A 25 -21.62 -24.13 -3.40
N VAL A 26 -22.32 -23.82 -2.31
CA VAL A 26 -22.12 -22.57 -1.53
C VAL A 26 -20.76 -22.58 -0.83
N GLU A 27 -20.35 -23.75 -0.33
CA GLU A 27 -19.07 -24.02 0.31
C GLU A 27 -17.91 -23.84 -0.68
N GLU A 28 -18.02 -24.40 -1.89
CA GLU A 28 -17.04 -24.21 -2.96
C GLU A 28 -16.95 -22.74 -3.37
N LYS A 29 -18.07 -22.02 -3.51
CA LYS A 29 -18.06 -20.60 -3.86
C LYS A 29 -17.47 -19.70 -2.76
N SER A 30 -17.59 -20.07 -1.49
CA SER A 30 -16.85 -19.41 -0.39
C SER A 30 -15.35 -19.75 -0.43
N ALA A 31 -14.99 -20.99 -0.79
CA ALA A 31 -13.59 -21.39 -1.00
C ALA A 31 -12.97 -20.77 -2.27
N LEU A 32 -13.79 -20.38 -3.25
CA LEU A 32 -13.41 -19.61 -4.44
C LEU A 32 -13.17 -18.14 -4.06
N GLU A 33 -14.06 -17.52 -3.29
CA GLU A 33 -13.89 -16.14 -2.78
C GLU A 33 -12.59 -15.98 -1.97
N LYS A 34 -12.26 -16.93 -1.09
CA LYS A 34 -10.97 -16.93 -0.37
C LYS A 34 -9.75 -17.09 -1.29
N ALA A 35 -9.88 -17.91 -2.34
CA ALA A 35 -8.81 -18.09 -3.33
C ALA A 35 -8.63 -16.83 -4.20
N TYR A 36 -9.72 -16.15 -4.55
CA TYR A 36 -9.71 -14.88 -5.25
C TYR A 36 -8.97 -13.80 -4.46
N PHE A 37 -9.31 -13.59 -3.18
CA PHE A 37 -8.61 -12.58 -2.36
C PHE A 37 -7.11 -12.87 -2.21
N LYS A 38 -6.71 -14.14 -2.08
CA LYS A 38 -5.29 -14.52 -2.07
C LYS A 38 -4.60 -14.20 -3.41
N CYS A 39 -5.28 -14.47 -4.52
CA CYS A 39 -4.79 -14.18 -5.87
C CYS A 39 -4.69 -12.66 -6.12
N ASP A 40 -5.74 -11.89 -5.84
CA ASP A 40 -5.79 -10.42 -5.99
C ASP A 40 -4.71 -9.73 -5.14
N TYR A 41 -4.51 -10.19 -3.90
CA TYR A 41 -3.42 -9.73 -3.03
C TYR A 41 -2.03 -10.03 -3.63
N GLN A 42 -1.81 -11.25 -4.15
CA GLN A 42 -0.55 -11.62 -4.80
C GLN A 42 -0.29 -10.81 -6.09
N LEU A 43 -1.31 -10.61 -6.92
CA LEU A 43 -1.24 -9.79 -8.15
C LEU A 43 -0.92 -8.32 -7.86
N THR A 44 -1.45 -7.80 -6.76
CA THR A 44 -1.23 -6.42 -6.29
C THR A 44 0.17 -6.27 -5.69
N LEU A 45 0.59 -7.20 -4.84
CA LEU A 45 1.90 -7.17 -4.18
C LEU A 45 3.08 -7.39 -5.15
N THR A 46 2.86 -8.08 -6.27
CA THR A 46 3.90 -8.36 -7.29
C THR A 46 3.85 -7.43 -8.52
N ASP A 47 2.86 -6.53 -8.61
CA ASP A 47 2.60 -5.67 -9.78
C ASP A 47 2.55 -6.46 -11.11
N THR A 48 1.91 -7.63 -11.11
CA THR A 48 1.85 -8.52 -12.30
C THR A 48 0.54 -8.43 -13.07
N ARG A 49 -0.52 -7.83 -12.49
CA ARG A 49 -1.88 -7.75 -13.08
C ARG A 49 -1.89 -7.17 -14.50
N SER A 50 -1.04 -6.20 -14.79
CA SER A 50 -0.88 -5.56 -16.11
C SER A 50 0.00 -6.34 -17.10
N LYS A 51 0.79 -7.30 -16.59
CA LYS A 51 1.81 -8.09 -17.31
C LYS A 51 1.34 -9.51 -17.69
N ILE A 52 0.24 -9.98 -17.10
CA ILE A 52 -0.45 -11.24 -17.46
C ILE A 52 -1.26 -11.04 -18.76
N ASP A 53 -1.38 -12.10 -19.55
CA ASP A 53 -2.14 -12.14 -20.81
C ASP A 53 -3.54 -11.49 -20.71
N PRO A 54 -3.95 -10.66 -21.69
CA PRO A 54 -5.26 -10.01 -21.67
C PRO A 54 -6.46 -10.95 -21.55
N LYS A 55 -6.45 -12.13 -22.19
CA LYS A 55 -7.57 -13.08 -22.12
C LYS A 55 -7.69 -13.70 -20.73
N LEU A 56 -6.56 -13.97 -20.08
CA LEU A 56 -6.55 -14.40 -18.67
C LEU A 56 -7.05 -13.29 -17.73
N ARG A 57 -6.75 -12.02 -18.03
CA ARG A 57 -7.25 -10.87 -17.28
C ARG A 57 -8.77 -10.69 -17.41
N ASP A 58 -9.32 -10.90 -18.60
CA ASP A 58 -10.76 -10.84 -18.85
C ASP A 58 -11.50 -12.02 -18.21
N ALA A 59 -10.93 -13.23 -18.29
CA ALA A 59 -11.44 -14.40 -17.59
C ALA A 59 -11.41 -14.21 -16.06
N TYR A 60 -10.33 -13.64 -15.53
CA TYR A 60 -10.22 -13.26 -14.12
C TYR A 60 -11.29 -12.23 -13.71
N SER A 61 -11.50 -11.19 -14.51
CA SER A 61 -12.58 -10.19 -14.31
C SER A 61 -13.98 -10.83 -14.28
N THR A 62 -14.18 -11.87 -15.08
CA THR A 62 -15.43 -12.67 -15.09
C THR A 62 -15.62 -13.40 -13.75
N VAL A 63 -14.55 -13.99 -13.18
CA VAL A 63 -14.59 -14.63 -11.84
C VAL A 63 -14.89 -13.59 -10.75
N VAL A 64 -14.32 -12.38 -10.81
CA VAL A 64 -14.65 -11.29 -9.86
C VAL A 64 -16.15 -10.95 -9.90
N THR A 65 -16.72 -10.88 -11.10
CA THR A 65 -18.14 -10.58 -11.31
C THR A 65 -19.02 -11.69 -10.73
N GLU A 66 -18.66 -12.96 -10.93
CA GLU A 66 -19.40 -14.10 -10.35
C GLU A 66 -19.34 -14.11 -8.81
N ILE A 67 -18.18 -13.85 -8.22
CA ILE A 67 -18.00 -13.76 -6.76
C ILE A 67 -18.84 -12.60 -6.19
N SER A 68 -18.83 -11.44 -6.86
CA SER A 68 -19.67 -10.30 -6.48
C SER A 68 -21.17 -10.65 -6.50
N HIS A 69 -21.62 -11.35 -7.55
CA HIS A 69 -23.00 -11.83 -7.65
C HIS A 69 -23.36 -12.83 -6.54
N HIS A 70 -22.47 -13.78 -6.23
CA HIS A 70 -22.65 -14.74 -5.13
C HIS A 70 -22.75 -14.05 -3.76
N ARG A 71 -21.80 -13.15 -3.46
CA ARG A 71 -21.76 -12.38 -2.22
C ARG A 71 -23.02 -11.53 -2.04
N ALA A 72 -23.43 -10.77 -3.06
CA ALA A 72 -24.64 -9.98 -3.02
C ALA A 72 -25.91 -10.86 -2.86
N GLY A 73 -25.90 -12.10 -3.36
CA GLY A 73 -26.94 -13.10 -3.14
C GLY A 73 -27.01 -13.56 -1.67
N ASN A 74 -25.86 -13.90 -1.08
CA ASN A 74 -25.78 -14.32 0.33
C ASN A 74 -26.13 -13.19 1.30
N GLU A 75 -25.62 -11.97 1.09
CA GLU A 75 -26.00 -10.79 1.87
C GLU A 75 -27.51 -10.53 1.80
N SER A 76 -28.13 -10.69 0.61
CA SER A 76 -29.59 -10.57 0.45
C SER A 76 -30.38 -11.65 1.20
N ASN A 77 -29.90 -12.91 1.21
CA ASN A 77 -30.56 -14.00 1.96
C ASN A 77 -30.43 -13.80 3.47
N LEU A 78 -29.26 -13.35 3.93
CA LEU A 78 -28.96 -13.08 5.34
C LEU A 78 -29.78 -11.88 5.86
N LEU A 79 -29.96 -10.83 5.05
CA LEU A 79 -30.88 -9.72 5.36
C LEU A 79 -32.34 -10.17 5.48
N ILE A 80 -32.79 -11.11 4.64
CA ILE A 80 -34.12 -11.70 4.71
C ILE A 80 -34.27 -12.55 5.99
N GLN A 81 -33.29 -13.40 6.32
CA GLN A 81 -33.28 -14.19 7.56
C GLN A 81 -33.29 -13.31 8.81
N ASN A 82 -32.46 -12.26 8.84
CA ASN A 82 -32.49 -11.26 9.92
C ASN A 82 -33.86 -10.58 10.05
N ALA A 83 -34.53 -10.26 8.92
CA ALA A 83 -35.87 -9.67 8.95
C ALA A 83 -36.96 -10.66 9.43
N ILE A 84 -36.79 -11.97 9.20
CA ILE A 84 -37.65 -13.03 9.75
C ILE A 84 -37.47 -13.14 11.27
N ASP A 85 -36.23 -13.17 11.74
CA ASP A 85 -35.91 -13.23 13.17
C ASP A 85 -36.30 -11.94 13.92
N ASP A 86 -36.14 -10.78 13.30
CA ASP A 86 -36.63 -9.50 13.81
C ASP A 86 -38.16 -9.54 13.96
N LEU A 87 -38.90 -10.03 12.95
CA LEU A 87 -40.35 -10.19 13.05
C LEU A 87 -40.75 -11.19 14.16
N ARG A 88 -40.05 -12.32 14.28
CA ARG A 88 -40.27 -13.30 15.36
C ARG A 88 -40.02 -12.70 16.74
N LYS A 89 -38.93 -11.95 16.93
CA LYS A 89 -38.59 -11.25 18.20
C LYS A 89 -39.68 -10.26 18.60
N VAL A 90 -40.15 -9.41 17.68
CA VAL A 90 -41.25 -8.46 17.98
C VAL A 90 -42.55 -9.20 18.29
N LEU A 91 -42.86 -10.30 17.58
CA LEU A 91 -44.03 -11.13 17.88
C LEU A 91 -43.96 -11.84 19.23
N GLN A 92 -42.75 -12.10 19.75
CA GLN A 92 -42.50 -12.62 21.10
C GLN A 92 -42.49 -11.53 22.18
N GLY A 93 -42.64 -10.25 21.81
CA GLY A 93 -42.62 -9.11 22.74
C GLY A 93 -41.21 -8.58 23.06
N LEU A 94 -40.17 -9.08 22.37
CA LEU A 94 -38.81 -8.59 22.52
C LEU A 94 -38.64 -7.26 21.77
N SER A 95 -38.13 -6.25 22.48
CA SER A 95 -37.91 -4.90 21.93
C SER A 95 -36.68 -4.87 21.01
N ILE A 96 -36.89 -4.81 19.70
CA ILE A 96 -35.85 -4.49 18.71
C ILE A 96 -36.04 -3.05 18.19
N SER A 97 -35.01 -2.49 17.56
CA SER A 97 -35.06 -1.15 16.95
C SER A 97 -34.58 -1.17 15.50
N PHE A 98 -35.22 -0.34 14.67
CA PHE A 98 -34.75 -0.04 13.32
C PHE A 98 -34.27 1.41 13.32
N GLY A 99 -32.96 1.60 13.51
CA GLY A 99 -32.39 2.93 13.77
C GLY A 99 -32.89 3.51 15.10
N ARG A 100 -33.39 4.76 15.08
CA ARG A 100 -33.79 5.50 16.28
C ARG A 100 -35.22 5.23 16.79
N LYS A 101 -35.97 4.30 16.18
CA LYS A 101 -37.34 3.93 16.60
C LYS A 101 -37.40 2.46 17.04
N LYS A 102 -38.15 2.17 18.12
CA LYS A 102 -38.56 0.80 18.47
C LYS A 102 -39.44 0.27 17.34
N ALA A 103 -39.13 -0.91 16.82
CA ALA A 103 -39.87 -1.49 15.71
C ALA A 103 -41.20 -2.07 16.20
N THR A 104 -42.31 -1.70 15.56
CA THR A 104 -43.60 -2.36 15.79
C THR A 104 -43.71 -3.64 14.94
N VAL A 105 -44.69 -4.50 15.27
CA VAL A 105 -45.01 -5.68 14.43
C VAL A 105 -45.30 -5.28 12.97
N HIS A 106 -45.84 -4.07 12.76
CA HIS A 106 -46.10 -3.55 11.43
C HIS A 106 -44.82 -3.21 10.68
N ASP A 107 -43.89 -2.50 11.32
CA ASP A 107 -42.62 -2.09 10.71
C ASP A 107 -41.77 -3.32 10.35
N ALA A 108 -41.70 -4.32 11.23
CA ALA A 108 -40.98 -5.56 10.97
C ALA A 108 -41.62 -6.36 9.81
N ARG A 109 -42.95 -6.37 9.72
CA ARG A 109 -43.69 -7.04 8.64
C ARG A 109 -43.51 -6.35 7.28
N GLU A 110 -43.58 -5.02 7.22
CA GLU A 110 -43.34 -4.27 5.98
C GLU A 110 -41.87 -4.32 5.57
N ARG A 111 -40.92 -4.34 6.51
CA ARG A 111 -39.49 -4.55 6.22
C ARG A 111 -39.22 -5.92 5.60
N LEU A 112 -39.82 -7.00 6.13
CA LEU A 112 -39.71 -8.34 5.56
C LEU A 112 -40.30 -8.42 4.13
N LYS A 113 -41.51 -7.86 3.91
CA LYS A 113 -42.11 -7.75 2.58
C LYS A 113 -41.24 -6.92 1.61
N SER A 114 -40.65 -5.83 2.08
CA SER A 114 -39.80 -4.95 1.28
C SER A 114 -38.57 -5.71 0.76
N PHE A 115 -37.88 -6.46 1.63
CA PHE A 115 -36.76 -7.30 1.20
C PHE A 115 -37.18 -8.46 0.29
N GLU A 116 -38.33 -9.10 0.54
CA GLU A 116 -38.89 -10.13 -0.37
C GLU A 116 -39.19 -9.54 -1.76
N ALA A 117 -39.81 -8.35 -1.82
CA ALA A 117 -40.12 -7.66 -3.07
C ALA A 117 -38.86 -7.16 -3.79
N GLN A 118 -37.86 -6.67 -3.06
CA GLN A 118 -36.59 -6.22 -3.62
C GLN A 118 -35.80 -7.40 -4.22
N ALA A 119 -35.73 -8.55 -3.52
CA ALA A 119 -35.09 -9.76 -4.04
C ALA A 119 -35.78 -10.26 -5.33
N LYS A 120 -37.12 -10.28 -5.36
CA LYS A 120 -37.90 -10.64 -6.56
C LYS A 120 -37.68 -9.66 -7.73
N ARG A 121 -37.65 -8.35 -7.46
CA ARG A 121 -37.40 -7.32 -8.49
C ARG A 121 -35.99 -7.39 -9.08
N MET A 122 -34.98 -7.79 -8.28
CA MET A 122 -33.61 -8.01 -8.76
C MET A 122 -33.41 -9.37 -9.46
N GLY A 123 -34.48 -10.11 -9.78
CA GLY A 123 -34.40 -11.42 -10.45
C GLY A 123 -33.82 -12.54 -9.61
N ARG A 124 -33.59 -12.33 -8.31
CA ARG A 124 -32.93 -13.30 -7.42
C ARG A 124 -33.96 -14.30 -6.90
N ARG A 125 -33.74 -15.60 -7.17
CA ARG A 125 -34.59 -16.68 -6.62
C ARG A 125 -34.25 -16.89 -5.14
N ILE A 126 -35.18 -16.51 -4.26
CA ILE A 126 -35.11 -16.83 -2.81
C ILE A 126 -35.15 -18.37 -2.64
N PRO A 127 -34.24 -19.00 -1.88
CA PRO A 127 -34.25 -20.45 -1.62
C PRO A 127 -35.57 -20.94 -1.01
N ALA A 128 -35.98 -22.17 -1.36
CA ALA A 128 -37.29 -22.72 -0.97
C ALA A 128 -37.53 -22.72 0.55
N ALA A 129 -36.52 -23.11 1.35
CA ALA A 129 -36.60 -23.08 2.81
C ALA A 129 -36.86 -21.66 3.35
N ILE A 130 -36.17 -20.63 2.80
CA ILE A 130 -36.38 -19.24 3.19
C ILE A 130 -37.78 -18.76 2.77
N GLN A 131 -38.30 -19.19 1.61
CA GLN A 131 -39.69 -18.88 1.21
C GLN A 131 -40.72 -19.48 2.17
N GLU A 132 -40.46 -20.67 2.73
CA GLU A 132 -41.32 -21.30 3.72
C GLU A 132 -41.29 -20.54 5.06
N ASP A 133 -40.10 -20.15 5.53
CA ASP A 133 -39.94 -19.32 6.73
C ASP A 133 -40.61 -17.94 6.59
N ILE A 134 -40.51 -17.28 5.42
CA ILE A 134 -41.23 -16.02 5.13
C ILE A 134 -42.74 -16.23 5.27
N LYS A 135 -43.31 -17.26 4.62
CA LYS A 135 -44.74 -17.56 4.69
C LYS A 135 -45.18 -17.81 6.14
N LYS A 136 -44.40 -18.59 6.89
CA LYS A 136 -44.66 -18.92 8.29
C LYS A 136 -44.66 -17.66 9.17
N ALA A 137 -43.59 -16.86 9.13
CA ALA A 137 -43.47 -15.64 9.95
C ALA A 137 -44.52 -14.57 9.60
N LEU A 138 -44.87 -14.40 8.31
CA LEU A 138 -45.95 -13.49 7.90
C LEU A 138 -47.34 -13.98 8.34
N SER A 139 -47.56 -15.30 8.43
CA SER A 139 -48.82 -15.88 8.94
C SER A 139 -48.95 -15.73 10.46
N GLU A 140 -47.86 -15.90 11.21
CA GLU A 140 -47.78 -15.65 12.65
C GLU A 140 -48.07 -14.18 12.97
N ALA A 141 -47.55 -13.26 12.14
CA ALA A 141 -47.84 -11.82 12.25
C ALA A 141 -49.29 -11.44 11.96
N ALA A 142 -50.01 -12.21 11.13
CA ALA A 142 -51.42 -11.97 10.83
C ALA A 142 -52.34 -12.40 12.00
N ARG A 143 -52.01 -13.48 12.71
CA ARG A 143 -52.83 -14.02 13.81
C ARG A 143 -52.83 -13.17 15.09
N LYS A 144 -51.91 -12.21 15.25
CA LYS A 144 -51.80 -11.33 16.44
C LYS A 144 -52.44 -9.93 16.29
N ARG A 145 -53.26 -9.67 15.25
CA ARG A 145 -54.05 -8.43 15.13
C ARG A 145 -55.55 -8.72 14.98
N ALA A 146 -56.28 -8.59 16.09
CA ALA A 146 -57.71 -8.31 16.12
C ALA A 146 -57.96 -7.27 17.23
N PRO A 147 -58.49 -6.06 16.93
CA PRO A 147 -58.72 -5.02 17.93
C PRO A 147 -59.99 -5.28 18.76
N LYS A 148 -60.01 -4.77 19.99
CA LYS A 148 -61.22 -4.71 20.84
C LYS A 148 -61.93 -3.36 20.65
N TYR A 149 -63.25 -3.39 20.90
CA TYR A 149 -64.21 -2.29 21.04
C TYR A 149 -64.85 -1.70 19.77
N ALA A 150 -66.11 -2.10 19.56
CA ALA A 150 -67.24 -1.21 19.31
C ALA A 150 -68.51 -1.85 19.91
N ILE A 151 -69.40 -1.06 20.50
CA ILE A 151 -70.68 -1.48 21.10
C ILE A 151 -71.83 -0.86 20.28
N LEU A 152 -73.07 -1.35 20.46
CA LEU A 152 -74.36 -0.90 19.91
C LEU A 152 -74.75 -1.55 18.56
N ALA A 153 -75.99 -2.00 18.33
CA ALA A 153 -77.15 -2.15 19.22
C ALA A 153 -78.19 -3.14 18.63
N SER A 154 -79.15 -3.60 19.45
CA SER A 154 -80.60 -3.82 19.16
C SER A 154 -81.21 -5.03 19.90
N GLY A 155 -82.52 -4.99 20.18
CA GLY A 155 -83.33 -6.21 20.38
C GLY A 155 -83.95 -6.44 21.76
N THR A 156 -85.05 -5.76 22.03
CA THR A 156 -85.98 -5.93 23.17
C THR A 156 -86.63 -7.31 23.35
N LEU A 157 -87.08 -7.57 24.61
CA LEU A 157 -88.34 -8.27 25.01
C LEU A 157 -88.47 -9.81 24.97
N VAL A 158 -88.57 -10.43 26.17
CA VAL A 158 -89.54 -11.45 26.65
C VAL A 158 -89.43 -11.42 28.21
N ILE A 159 -90.37 -10.99 29.07
CA ILE A 159 -91.78 -11.36 29.38
C ILE A 159 -91.96 -12.74 30.07
N LEU A 160 -92.58 -12.69 31.26
CA LEU A 160 -93.17 -13.79 32.08
C LEU A 160 -92.26 -14.75 32.86
N LEU A 161 -92.60 -14.84 34.18
CA LEU A 161 -92.62 -15.99 35.13
C LEU A 161 -92.09 -15.53 36.51
N ILE A 162 -92.84 -15.49 37.62
CA ILE A 162 -94.23 -15.88 37.94
C ILE A 162 -94.82 -14.86 38.93
N ILE A 163 -96.02 -14.33 38.66
CA ILE A 163 -96.96 -13.91 39.71
C ILE A 163 -97.88 -15.12 39.96
N GLY A 164 -97.93 -15.63 41.19
CA GLY A 164 -98.80 -16.77 41.48
C GLY A 164 -98.53 -17.50 42.79
N TRP A 165 -98.88 -16.90 43.92
CA TRP A 165 -100.03 -17.38 44.70
C TRP A 165 -100.48 -16.34 45.73
N ILE A 166 -101.69 -15.82 45.53
CA ILE A 166 -102.42 -14.97 46.47
C ILE A 166 -103.25 -15.89 47.37
N ALA A 167 -103.47 -15.46 48.64
CA ALA A 167 -104.52 -15.92 49.55
C ALA A 167 -104.36 -17.36 50.15
N ASN A 168 -104.68 -17.62 51.42
CA ASN A 168 -105.16 -16.77 52.54
C ASN A 168 -105.23 -17.64 53.84
N SER A 169 -105.49 -16.99 55.00
CA SER A 169 -106.09 -17.57 56.22
C SER A 169 -105.10 -18.29 57.18
N GLN A 170 -105.00 -18.02 58.49
CA GLN A 170 -105.67 -17.10 59.44
C GLN A 170 -104.87 -17.10 60.79
N VAL A 171 -105.06 -16.31 61.87
CA VAL A 171 -106.08 -15.30 62.29
C VAL A 171 -105.54 -14.35 63.41
N LYS A 172 -106.10 -13.14 63.53
CA LYS A 172 -106.15 -12.20 64.70
C LYS A 172 -104.87 -11.49 65.24
N ASN A 173 -105.13 -10.22 65.62
CA ASN A 173 -104.38 -9.30 66.52
C ASN A 173 -102.98 -8.82 66.11
N ASN A 174 -102.92 -7.76 65.27
CA ASN A 174 -102.51 -6.40 65.67
C ASN A 174 -102.29 -5.49 64.44
N GLN A 175 -103.30 -4.72 64.04
CA GLN A 175 -103.29 -3.84 62.84
C GLN A 175 -102.33 -2.62 62.89
N TYR A 176 -101.44 -2.54 63.88
CA TYR A 176 -100.44 -1.46 63.99
C TYR A 176 -99.00 -1.95 63.80
N SER A 177 -98.68 -3.21 64.09
CA SER A 177 -97.32 -3.75 63.93
C SER A 177 -97.00 -4.17 62.49
N GLU A 178 -98.00 -4.66 61.75
CA GLU A 178 -97.84 -5.16 60.38
C GLU A 178 -97.55 -4.01 59.39
N THR A 179 -98.29 -2.91 59.51
CA THR A 179 -98.07 -1.65 58.78
C THR A 179 -96.68 -1.06 59.04
N LEU A 180 -96.20 -1.14 60.28
CA LEU A 180 -94.85 -0.70 60.65
C LEU A 180 -93.75 -1.64 60.13
N GLN A 181 -93.98 -2.95 60.04
CA GLN A 181 -93.02 -3.89 59.43
C GLN A 181 -92.92 -3.71 57.92
N ILE A 182 -94.05 -3.60 57.20
CA ILE A 182 -94.07 -3.33 55.76
C ILE A 182 -93.37 -1.99 55.45
N ALA A 183 -93.63 -0.95 56.25
CA ALA A 183 -92.97 0.35 56.10
C ALA A 183 -91.46 0.30 56.42
N THR A 184 -91.03 -0.51 57.39
CA THR A 184 -89.59 -0.72 57.68
C THR A 184 -88.90 -1.47 56.53
N ALA A 185 -89.53 -2.53 56.01
CA ALA A 185 -89.00 -3.29 54.88
C ALA A 185 -88.87 -2.40 53.62
N ALA A 186 -89.86 -1.54 53.35
CA ALA A 186 -89.83 -0.64 52.20
C ALA A 186 -88.78 0.49 52.33
N LEU A 187 -88.50 0.99 53.55
CA LEU A 187 -87.37 1.92 53.77
C LEU A 187 -86.02 1.22 53.57
N ASN A 188 -85.87 -0.01 54.06
CA ASN A 188 -84.66 -0.81 53.81
C ASN A 188 -84.51 -1.18 52.34
N GLN A 189 -85.61 -1.40 51.60
CA GLN A 189 -85.60 -1.61 50.16
C GLN A 189 -85.23 -0.33 49.40
N ALA A 190 -85.70 0.84 49.83
CA ALA A 190 -85.27 2.12 49.25
C ALA A 190 -83.78 2.39 49.48
N ALA A 191 -83.23 1.96 50.62
CA ALA A 191 -81.78 1.95 50.86
C ALA A 191 -81.04 0.99 49.92
N ALA A 192 -81.57 -0.22 49.72
CA ALA A 192 -80.99 -1.24 48.84
C ALA A 192 -81.06 -0.89 47.34
N ASN A 193 -82.00 -0.03 46.94
CA ASN A 193 -82.14 0.45 45.56
C ASN A 193 -81.08 1.48 45.15
N GLN A 194 -80.27 2.00 46.09
CA GLN A 194 -79.14 2.91 45.82
C GLN A 194 -79.48 4.15 44.95
N ASP A 195 -80.69 4.69 45.11
CA ASP A 195 -81.15 5.92 44.43
C ASP A 195 -81.58 6.96 45.47
N ILE A 196 -80.87 8.10 45.51
CA ILE A 196 -81.11 9.20 46.45
C ILE A 196 -82.52 9.78 46.31
N GLU A 197 -83.03 9.97 45.09
CA GLU A 197 -84.35 10.58 44.86
C GLU A 197 -85.47 9.63 45.28
N GLN A 198 -85.31 8.32 45.02
CA GLN A 198 -86.24 7.30 45.51
C GLN A 198 -86.17 7.14 47.03
N ALA A 199 -84.97 7.22 47.63
CA ALA A 199 -84.77 7.15 49.07
C ALA A 199 -85.38 8.35 49.80
N GLU A 200 -85.19 9.58 49.29
CA GLU A 200 -85.82 10.79 49.83
C GLU A 200 -87.34 10.71 49.70
N LYS A 201 -87.87 10.29 48.55
CA LYS A 201 -89.31 10.09 48.34
C LYS A 201 -89.89 9.03 49.29
N ALA A 202 -89.20 7.91 49.48
CA ALA A 202 -89.63 6.84 50.38
C ALA A 202 -89.63 7.23 51.86
N LEU A 203 -88.75 8.16 52.27
CA LEU A 203 -88.77 8.82 53.58
C LEU A 203 -89.94 9.80 53.72
N LEU A 204 -90.15 10.65 52.71
CA LEU A 204 -91.21 11.65 52.67
C LEU A 204 -92.61 11.02 52.75
N GLU A 205 -92.87 9.99 51.91
CA GLU A 205 -94.14 9.25 51.88
C GLU A 205 -94.44 8.49 53.18
N ARG A 206 -93.42 8.22 54.02
CA ARG A 206 -93.56 7.45 55.28
C ARG A 206 -93.28 8.29 56.53
N ASN A 207 -93.06 9.59 56.39
CA ASN A 207 -92.66 10.50 57.47
C ASN A 207 -93.65 10.48 58.66
N GLU A 208 -94.96 10.42 58.37
CA GLU A 208 -96.02 10.36 59.38
C GLU A 208 -95.96 9.06 60.21
N LEU A 209 -95.68 7.92 59.58
CA LEU A 209 -95.47 6.63 60.25
C LEU A 209 -94.15 6.60 61.03
N VAL A 210 -93.08 7.18 60.48
CA VAL A 210 -91.79 7.29 61.16
C VAL A 210 -91.93 8.16 62.41
N THR A 211 -92.65 9.27 62.35
CA THR A 211 -92.82 10.20 63.48
C THR A 211 -93.59 9.56 64.63
N ASN A 212 -94.72 8.91 64.31
CA ASN A 212 -95.66 8.30 65.27
C ASN A 212 -95.22 6.93 65.84
N ALA A 213 -94.09 6.39 65.39
CA ALA A 213 -93.57 5.11 65.89
C ALA A 213 -92.85 5.22 67.26
N PRO A 214 -92.85 4.15 68.09
CA PRO A 214 -92.11 4.12 69.36
C PRO A 214 -90.61 4.39 69.20
N SER A 215 -89.97 5.05 70.18
CA SER A 215 -88.60 5.58 70.09
C SER A 215 -87.50 4.55 69.81
N ARG A 216 -87.77 3.25 70.02
CA ARG A 216 -86.84 2.13 69.75
C ARG A 216 -87.33 1.20 68.62
N HIS A 217 -88.35 1.61 67.85
CA HIS A 217 -88.89 0.78 66.78
C HIS A 217 -87.97 0.77 65.55
N ALA A 218 -87.85 -0.38 64.87
CA ALA A 218 -86.96 -0.58 63.73
C ALA A 218 -87.17 0.46 62.61
N ILE A 219 -88.40 0.92 62.38
CA ILE A 219 -88.71 1.97 61.39
C ILE A 219 -87.97 3.30 61.64
N LYS A 220 -87.79 3.72 62.91
CA LYS A 220 -87.06 4.96 63.25
C LYS A 220 -85.55 4.78 63.05
N GLN A 221 -85.04 3.57 63.28
CA GLN A 221 -83.64 3.24 62.99
C GLN A 221 -83.39 3.16 61.48
N ALA A 222 -84.27 2.50 60.71
CA ALA A 222 -84.20 2.43 59.25
C ALA A 222 -84.26 3.83 58.61
N ALA A 223 -85.23 4.66 59.02
CA ALA A 223 -85.34 6.04 58.56
C ALA A 223 -84.10 6.88 58.94
N GLY A 224 -83.59 6.76 60.16
CA GLY A 224 -82.38 7.46 60.60
C GLY A 224 -81.11 7.03 59.88
N SER A 225 -80.96 5.74 59.56
CA SER A 225 -79.85 5.22 58.75
C SER A 225 -79.96 5.67 57.30
N LEU A 226 -81.17 5.64 56.71
CA LEU A 226 -81.41 6.09 55.34
C LEU A 226 -81.16 7.60 55.19
N GLN A 227 -81.60 8.41 56.16
CA GLN A 227 -81.34 9.85 56.18
C GLN A 227 -79.84 10.18 56.29
N ARG A 228 -79.08 9.42 57.09
CA ARG A 228 -77.61 9.55 57.15
C ARG A 228 -76.98 9.17 55.82
N TRP A 229 -77.31 8.00 55.27
CA TRP A 229 -76.79 7.56 53.97
C TRP A 229 -77.08 8.57 52.85
N ILE A 230 -78.30 9.13 52.76
CA ILE A 230 -78.63 10.22 51.82
C ILE A 230 -77.72 11.44 52.04
N THR A 231 -77.50 11.84 53.30
CA THR A 231 -76.68 13.00 53.65
C THR A 231 -75.21 12.76 53.30
N ASP A 232 -74.69 11.59 53.62
CA ASP A 232 -73.30 11.18 53.37
C ASP A 232 -73.05 11.06 51.85
N GLN A 233 -73.95 10.41 51.10
CA GLN A 233 -73.84 10.30 49.64
C GLN A 233 -73.96 11.66 48.93
N LYS A 234 -74.87 12.56 49.36
CA LYS A 234 -74.92 13.94 48.85
C LYS A 234 -73.64 14.73 49.19
N SER A 235 -73.04 14.49 50.36
CA SER A 235 -71.77 15.12 50.75
C SER A 235 -70.61 14.62 49.89
N LEU A 236 -70.53 13.31 49.62
CA LEU A 236 -69.50 12.71 48.78
C LEU A 236 -69.62 13.14 47.31
N GLN A 237 -70.84 13.18 46.76
CA GLN A 237 -71.08 13.71 45.41
C GLN A 237 -70.65 15.18 45.28
N LYS A 238 -70.91 16.00 46.32
CA LYS A 238 -70.45 17.39 46.36
C LYS A 238 -68.92 17.47 46.46
N GLU A 239 -68.30 16.71 47.34
CA GLU A 239 -66.84 16.71 47.50
C GLU A 239 -66.13 16.26 46.21
N TYR A 240 -66.68 15.29 45.49
CA TYR A 240 -66.16 14.86 44.18
C TYR A 240 -66.29 15.98 43.12
N ALA A 241 -67.37 16.75 43.14
CA ALA A 241 -67.54 17.93 42.28
C ALA A 241 -66.58 19.08 42.65
N ASP A 242 -66.42 19.38 43.94
CA ASP A 242 -65.47 20.40 44.43
C ASP A 242 -64.01 20.05 44.06
N ILE A 243 -63.65 18.76 44.01
CA ILE A 243 -62.35 18.28 43.51
C ILE A 243 -62.22 18.49 42.00
N ALA A 244 -63.25 18.18 41.21
CA ALA A 244 -63.27 18.41 39.76
C ALA A 244 -63.15 19.90 39.41
N ASP A 245 -63.83 20.79 40.15
CA ASP A 245 -63.71 22.25 40.02
C ASP A 245 -62.30 22.74 40.31
N ARG A 246 -61.65 22.20 41.35
CA ARG A 246 -60.27 22.58 41.71
C ARG A 246 -59.25 22.11 40.68
N LEU A 247 -59.41 20.90 40.13
CA LEU A 247 -58.59 20.38 39.04
C LEU A 247 -58.78 21.19 37.73
N ASP A 248 -60.01 21.56 37.37
CA ASP A 248 -60.26 22.44 36.23
C ASP A 248 -59.66 23.84 36.42
N SER A 249 -59.69 24.39 37.64
CA SER A 249 -59.04 25.67 37.97
C SER A 249 -57.52 25.60 37.81
N ILE A 250 -56.90 24.48 38.18
CA ILE A 250 -55.47 24.23 37.94
C ILE A 250 -55.20 24.15 36.42
N ARG A 251 -56.00 23.39 35.65
CA ARG A 251 -55.85 23.31 34.17
C ARG A 251 -56.03 24.67 33.48
N GLY A 252 -56.86 25.55 34.03
CA GLY A 252 -57.10 26.90 33.50
C GLY A 252 -56.00 27.92 33.79
N SER A 253 -54.98 27.56 34.57
CA SER A 253 -53.86 28.45 34.91
C SER A 253 -52.75 28.40 33.85
N GLU A 254 -52.35 29.57 33.36
CA GLU A 254 -51.32 29.75 32.31
C GLU A 254 -49.92 29.23 32.72
N ASN A 255 -49.67 29.09 34.03
CA ASN A 255 -48.40 28.59 34.60
C ASN A 255 -48.60 27.33 35.47
N ALA A 256 -49.57 26.47 35.14
CA ALA A 256 -49.81 25.25 35.89
C ALA A 256 -48.66 24.23 35.76
N ASP A 257 -48.02 23.85 36.87
CA ASP A 257 -47.08 22.73 36.87
C ASP A 257 -47.85 21.39 36.91
N PRO A 258 -47.81 20.56 35.85
CA PRO A 258 -48.49 19.27 35.83
C PRO A 258 -47.90 18.25 36.83
N ASN A 259 -46.77 18.56 37.47
CA ASN A 259 -46.13 17.72 38.50
C ASN A 259 -46.32 18.27 39.93
N ALA A 260 -47.15 19.31 40.13
CA ALA A 260 -47.39 19.86 41.45
C ALA A 260 -47.98 18.79 42.41
N PRO A 261 -47.44 18.62 43.62
CA PRO A 261 -47.87 17.55 44.54
C PRO A 261 -49.32 17.69 45.02
N GLU A 262 -49.91 18.89 44.92
CA GLU A 262 -51.34 19.11 45.14
C GLU A 262 -52.21 18.33 44.13
N ILE A 263 -51.75 18.16 42.88
CA ILE A 263 -52.47 17.41 41.85
C ILE A 263 -52.58 15.92 42.22
N ASP A 264 -51.47 15.31 42.65
CA ASP A 264 -51.48 13.90 43.08
C ASP A 264 -52.33 13.70 44.35
N ALA A 265 -52.32 14.67 45.27
CA ALA A 265 -53.22 14.66 46.42
C ALA A 265 -54.70 14.76 46.01
N LEU A 266 -55.04 15.63 45.04
CA LEU A 266 -56.40 15.80 44.53
C LEU A 266 -56.90 14.58 43.74
N LEU A 267 -56.07 13.98 42.89
CA LEU A 267 -56.42 12.77 42.13
C LEU A 267 -56.57 11.54 43.04
N SER A 268 -55.66 11.38 44.02
CA SER A 268 -55.78 10.34 45.05
C SER A 268 -57.07 10.51 45.86
N LYS A 269 -57.37 11.75 46.27
CA LYS A 269 -58.63 12.07 46.98
C LYS A 269 -59.85 11.79 46.11
N ALA A 270 -59.84 12.18 44.83
CA ALA A 270 -60.91 11.89 43.88
C ALA A 270 -61.19 10.38 43.78
N MET A 271 -60.13 9.56 43.68
CA MET A 271 -60.24 8.11 43.63
C MET A 271 -60.86 7.54 44.91
N THR A 272 -60.46 8.02 46.10
CA THR A 272 -61.04 7.57 47.38
C THR A 272 -62.48 8.03 47.58
N THR A 273 -62.83 9.25 47.14
CA THR A 273 -64.21 9.77 47.21
C THR A 273 -65.12 9.01 46.25
N LEU A 274 -64.67 8.76 45.02
CA LEU A 274 -65.42 7.96 44.02
C LEU A 274 -65.70 6.54 44.52
N ALA A 275 -64.71 5.89 45.14
CA ALA A 275 -64.85 4.54 45.69
C ALA A 275 -65.80 4.44 46.91
N ALA A 276 -66.21 5.56 47.49
CA ALA A 276 -67.17 5.65 48.60
C ALA A 276 -68.59 6.05 48.14
N ILE A 277 -68.78 6.39 46.86
CA ILE A 277 -70.07 6.75 46.28
C ILE A 277 -70.78 5.47 45.83
N ASP A 278 -71.92 5.16 46.46
CA ASP A 278 -72.72 3.95 46.21
C ASP A 278 -73.79 4.16 45.12
N VAL A 279 -73.84 5.35 44.50
CA VAL A 279 -74.95 5.84 43.68
C VAL A 279 -74.48 6.36 42.33
N GLU A 280 -75.32 6.32 41.29
CA GLU A 280 -74.95 6.83 39.96
C GLU A 280 -74.70 8.36 40.00
N LEU A 281 -73.56 8.78 39.45
CA LEU A 281 -73.19 10.20 39.35
C LEU A 281 -74.02 10.89 38.27
N LYS A 282 -74.94 11.77 38.68
CA LYS A 282 -75.75 12.61 37.77
C LYS A 282 -75.03 13.88 37.30
N ASN A 283 -73.73 14.03 37.56
CA ASN A 283 -72.91 15.20 37.18
C ASN A 283 -71.77 14.81 36.23
N ASP A 284 -71.13 15.79 35.58
CA ASP A 284 -70.04 15.53 34.61
C ASP A 284 -68.64 15.48 35.23
N SER A 285 -68.55 15.46 36.57
CA SER A 285 -67.30 15.53 37.34
C SER A 285 -66.28 14.46 36.96
N GLU A 286 -66.72 13.22 36.74
CA GLU A 286 -65.84 12.13 36.29
C GLU A 286 -65.19 12.47 34.93
N ALA A 287 -66.02 12.88 33.95
CA ALA A 287 -65.54 13.26 32.62
C ALA A 287 -64.64 14.52 32.63
N ARG A 288 -64.75 15.38 33.65
CA ARG A 288 -63.86 16.54 33.85
C ARG A 288 -62.51 16.10 34.42
N ILE A 289 -62.51 15.19 35.39
CA ILE A 289 -61.28 14.61 35.97
C ILE A 289 -60.51 13.79 34.92
N THR A 290 -61.17 12.95 34.12
CA THR A 290 -60.49 12.25 33.00
C THR A 290 -59.89 13.20 31.96
N ARG A 291 -60.57 14.34 31.67
CA ARG A 291 -60.03 15.40 30.80
C ARG A 291 -58.78 16.06 31.41
N PHE A 292 -58.75 16.26 32.73
CA PHE A 292 -57.57 16.74 33.44
C PHE A 292 -56.40 15.76 33.36
N GLU A 293 -56.64 14.45 33.59
CA GLU A 293 -55.59 13.43 33.51
C GLU A 293 -54.97 13.33 32.11
N SER A 294 -55.78 13.46 31.04
CA SER A 294 -55.28 13.54 29.67
C SER A 294 -54.39 14.77 29.48
N TRP A 295 -54.86 15.96 29.87
CA TRP A 295 -54.07 17.20 29.78
C TRP A 295 -52.74 17.10 30.53
N ARG A 296 -52.74 16.56 31.76
CA ARG A 296 -51.54 16.37 32.58
C ARG A 296 -50.52 15.49 31.86
N LYS A 297 -50.99 14.38 31.28
CA LYS A 297 -50.16 13.43 30.53
C LYS A 297 -49.57 14.05 29.27
N ASP A 298 -50.35 14.85 28.54
CA ASP A 298 -49.90 15.55 27.34
C ASP A 298 -48.85 16.61 27.69
N GLN A 299 -49.05 17.40 28.74
CA GLN A 299 -48.10 18.40 29.23
C GLN A 299 -46.77 17.80 29.73
N ILE A 300 -46.82 16.69 30.48
CA ILE A 300 -45.60 15.96 30.89
C ILE A 300 -44.85 15.42 29.66
N SER A 301 -45.59 14.94 28.64
CA SER A 301 -44.98 14.48 27.39
C SER A 301 -44.35 15.63 26.58
N GLU A 302 -44.95 16.82 26.58
CA GLU A 302 -44.44 18.03 25.93
C GLU A 302 -43.15 18.52 26.60
N GLN A 303 -43.16 18.75 27.92
CA GLN A 303 -41.95 19.13 28.68
C GLN A 303 -40.79 18.14 28.48
N LEU A 304 -41.09 16.84 28.43
CA LEU A 304 -40.09 15.79 28.23
C LEU A 304 -39.58 15.72 26.76
N ASN A 305 -40.39 16.14 25.79
CA ASN A 305 -39.96 16.32 24.40
C ASN A 305 -39.04 17.55 24.25
N ASP A 306 -39.37 18.68 24.88
CA ASP A 306 -38.56 19.90 24.80
C ASP A 306 -37.19 19.71 25.45
N ARG A 307 -37.14 19.10 26.64
CA ARG A 307 -35.89 18.69 27.30
C ARG A 307 -35.05 17.77 26.41
N LYS A 308 -35.68 16.94 25.57
CA LYS A 308 -35.00 16.09 24.57
C LYS A 308 -34.49 16.90 23.37
N GLN A 309 -35.24 17.89 22.88
CA GLN A 309 -34.79 18.74 21.78
C GLN A 309 -33.58 19.59 22.17
N VAL A 310 -33.56 20.17 23.38
CA VAL A 310 -32.40 20.92 23.89
C VAL A 310 -31.15 20.05 23.95
N LEU A 311 -31.25 18.84 24.52
CA LEU A 311 -30.14 17.88 24.56
C LEU A 311 -29.65 17.48 23.16
N LEU A 312 -30.57 17.25 22.22
CA LEU A 312 -30.24 16.98 20.82
C LEU A 312 -29.60 18.18 20.12
N GLY A 313 -29.87 19.41 20.56
CA GLY A 313 -29.20 20.63 20.12
C GLY A 313 -27.71 20.58 20.43
N TYR A 314 -27.34 20.47 21.70
CA TYR A 314 -25.93 20.39 22.13
C TYR A 314 -25.17 19.22 21.48
N VAL A 315 -25.79 18.04 21.33
CA VAL A 315 -25.15 16.88 20.68
C VAL A 315 -24.97 17.09 19.17
N ARG A 316 -25.90 17.77 18.48
CA ARG A 316 -25.72 18.14 17.08
C ARG A 316 -24.62 19.19 16.90
N GLU A 317 -24.55 20.17 17.78
CA GLU A 317 -23.52 21.21 17.75
C GLU A 317 -22.12 20.60 17.95
N ALA A 318 -21.95 19.73 18.95
CA ALA A 318 -20.73 18.96 19.16
C ALA A 318 -20.35 18.09 17.94
N GLN A 319 -21.34 17.49 17.26
CA GLN A 319 -21.12 16.70 16.04
C GLN A 319 -20.70 17.57 14.84
N ASN A 320 -21.35 18.72 14.63
CA ASN A 320 -21.00 19.66 13.56
C ASN A 320 -19.59 20.23 13.77
N ASN A 321 -19.25 20.58 15.01
CA ASN A 321 -17.92 21.09 15.36
C ASN A 321 -16.84 19.99 15.23
N LEU A 322 -17.19 18.71 15.46
CA LEU A 322 -16.31 17.57 15.17
C LEU A 322 -16.03 17.42 13.66
N GLU A 323 -17.04 17.62 12.81
CA GLU A 323 -16.88 17.62 11.35
C GLU A 323 -16.00 18.80 10.88
N GLN A 324 -16.15 19.98 11.48
CA GLN A 324 -15.27 21.13 11.24
C GLN A 324 -13.83 20.88 11.72
N ALA A 325 -13.65 20.29 12.91
CA ALA A 325 -12.33 19.92 13.43
C ALA A 325 -11.63 18.87 12.54
N ALA A 326 -12.39 17.92 11.97
CA ALA A 326 -11.86 16.95 11.01
C ALA A 326 -11.50 17.58 9.64
N ALA A 327 -12.13 18.70 9.26
CA ALA A 327 -11.87 19.43 8.03
C ALA A 327 -10.85 20.59 8.19
N ALA A 328 -10.39 20.87 9.41
CA ALA A 328 -9.56 22.04 9.74
C ALA A 328 -8.20 22.01 9.02
N SER A 329 -7.96 23.05 8.21
CA SER A 329 -6.77 23.20 7.36
C SER A 329 -5.52 23.61 8.13
N ASN A 330 -5.70 24.28 9.27
CA ASN A 330 -4.65 24.81 10.13
C ASN A 330 -4.99 24.60 11.61
N ASP A 331 -4.01 24.81 12.50
CA ASP A 331 -4.18 24.55 13.92
C ASP A 331 -5.12 25.55 14.63
N THR A 332 -5.27 26.77 14.10
CA THR A 332 -6.20 27.76 14.67
C THR A 332 -7.66 27.38 14.44
N GLU A 333 -8.01 26.90 13.24
CA GLU A 333 -9.31 26.31 12.93
C GLU A 333 -9.60 25.07 13.79
N PHE A 334 -8.60 24.20 13.96
CA PHE A 334 -8.74 22.99 14.78
C PHE A 334 -8.97 23.33 16.25
N GLU A 335 -8.15 24.21 16.85
CA GLU A 335 -8.29 24.66 18.24
C GLU A 335 -9.64 25.31 18.51
N THR A 336 -10.12 26.16 17.59
CA THR A 336 -11.42 26.83 17.71
C THR A 336 -12.56 25.81 17.70
N SER A 337 -12.52 24.86 16.77
CA SER A 337 -13.51 23.79 16.66
C SER A 337 -13.46 22.84 17.87
N SER A 338 -12.26 22.48 18.33
CA SER A 338 -12.02 21.62 19.49
C SER A 338 -12.62 22.19 20.78
N ARG A 339 -12.42 23.49 21.05
CA ARG A 339 -13.03 24.18 22.20
C ARG A 339 -14.55 24.18 22.12
N ALA A 340 -15.11 24.47 20.96
CA ALA A 340 -16.56 24.45 20.77
C ALA A 340 -17.17 23.05 20.98
N ILE A 341 -16.48 21.96 20.59
CA ILE A 341 -16.89 20.58 20.93
C ILE A 341 -16.92 20.38 22.45
N VAL A 342 -15.86 20.79 23.16
CA VAL A 342 -15.75 20.63 24.62
C VAL A 342 -16.86 21.41 25.35
N GLU A 343 -17.17 22.62 24.91
CA GLU A 343 -18.24 23.46 25.47
C GLU A 343 -19.65 22.86 25.23
N SER A 344 -19.96 22.42 24.02
CA SER A 344 -21.23 21.73 23.73
C SER A 344 -21.35 20.40 24.50
N ILE A 345 -20.26 19.66 24.68
CA ILE A 345 -20.22 18.42 25.48
C ILE A 345 -20.44 18.70 26.98
N ALA A 346 -19.80 19.73 27.53
CA ALA A 346 -20.01 20.14 28.91
C ALA A 346 -21.48 20.56 29.14
N SER A 347 -22.05 21.32 28.21
CA SER A 347 -23.46 21.75 28.24
C SER A 347 -24.42 20.56 28.17
N ALA A 348 -24.17 19.60 27.29
CA ALA A 348 -24.97 18.37 27.19
C ALA A 348 -24.89 17.51 28.46
N ARG A 349 -23.71 17.39 29.09
CA ARG A 349 -23.53 16.68 30.37
C ARG A 349 -24.25 17.35 31.51
N LEU A 350 -24.16 18.69 31.62
CA LEU A 350 -24.90 19.46 32.62
C LEU A 350 -26.41 19.27 32.48
N HIS A 351 -26.93 19.31 31.24
CA HIS A 351 -28.34 19.09 30.95
C HIS A 351 -28.81 17.67 31.31
N ILE A 352 -28.03 16.63 31.02
CA ILE A 352 -28.32 15.25 31.46
C ILE A 352 -28.32 15.14 32.99
N SER A 353 -27.39 15.82 33.68
CA SER A 353 -27.33 15.83 35.14
C SER A 353 -28.52 16.54 35.79
N GLN A 354 -29.06 17.58 35.16
CA GLN A 354 -30.23 18.31 35.65
C GLN A 354 -31.55 17.60 35.28
N PHE A 355 -31.61 16.92 34.14
CA PHE A 355 -32.81 16.26 33.62
C PHE A 355 -32.52 14.82 33.14
N PRO A 356 -32.35 13.84 34.05
CA PRO A 356 -32.01 12.46 33.68
C PRO A 356 -32.99 11.82 32.68
N ASP A 357 -34.28 12.14 32.79
CA ASP A 357 -35.34 11.64 31.91
C ASP A 357 -35.23 12.12 30.44
N SER A 358 -34.38 13.11 30.17
CA SER A 358 -34.07 13.52 28.79
C SER A 358 -33.29 12.44 28.02
N ASP A 359 -32.52 11.57 28.71
CA ASP A 359 -31.76 10.48 28.09
C ASP A 359 -32.03 9.10 28.74
N GLN A 360 -33.31 8.73 28.84
CA GLN A 360 -33.81 7.46 29.41
C GLN A 360 -33.15 6.16 28.88
N ASN A 361 -32.34 6.19 27.82
CA ASN A 361 -31.61 5.03 27.29
C ASN A 361 -30.08 5.23 27.27
N SER A 362 -29.56 6.31 27.87
CA SER A 362 -28.16 6.73 27.82
C SER A 362 -27.59 6.83 26.39
N LEU A 363 -28.43 7.13 25.40
CA LEU A 363 -28.06 7.15 23.98
C LEU A 363 -27.26 8.40 23.65
N GLN A 364 -27.66 9.56 24.20
CA GLN A 364 -26.92 10.81 24.02
C GLN A 364 -25.62 10.78 24.81
N HIS A 365 -25.65 10.25 26.03
CA HIS A 365 -24.46 10.04 26.85
C HIS A 365 -23.40 9.17 26.13
N ARG A 366 -23.82 8.08 25.46
CA ARG A 366 -22.93 7.27 24.60
C ARG A 366 -22.48 8.01 23.34
N SER A 367 -23.33 8.85 22.76
CA SER A 367 -22.95 9.67 21.59
C SER A 367 -21.86 10.68 21.94
N ILE A 368 -21.99 11.35 23.09
CA ILE A 368 -20.99 12.27 23.65
C ILE A 368 -19.64 11.56 23.81
N GLY A 369 -19.61 10.38 24.44
CA GLY A 369 -18.37 9.60 24.60
C GLY A 369 -17.66 9.29 23.28
N ARG A 370 -18.41 8.94 22.21
CA ARG A 370 -17.85 8.72 20.87
C ARG A 370 -17.29 9.98 20.23
N ILE A 371 -17.91 11.14 20.47
CA ILE A 371 -17.42 12.43 19.98
C ILE A 371 -16.09 12.76 20.69
N GLU A 372 -15.97 12.52 21.99
CA GLU A 372 -14.70 12.68 22.73
C GLU A 372 -13.61 11.72 22.25
N GLU A 373 -13.93 10.45 22.02
CA GLU A 373 -12.99 9.47 21.47
C GLU A 373 -12.52 9.87 20.06
N SER A 374 -13.43 10.38 19.24
CA SER A 374 -13.14 10.85 17.88
C SER A 374 -12.27 12.11 17.89
N LEU A 375 -12.58 13.09 18.76
CA LEU A 375 -11.75 14.29 18.94
C LEU A 375 -10.32 13.93 19.39
N LYS A 376 -10.19 13.04 20.38
CA LYS A 376 -8.88 12.52 20.82
C LYS A 376 -8.12 11.80 19.69
N SER A 377 -8.83 11.05 18.85
CA SER A 377 -8.22 10.38 17.69
C SER A 377 -7.71 11.37 16.65
N ILE A 378 -8.48 12.43 16.35
CA ILE A 378 -8.07 13.51 15.44
C ILE A 378 -6.87 14.29 16.03
N GLN A 379 -6.90 14.58 17.33
CA GLN A 379 -5.80 15.28 18.01
C GLN A 379 -4.51 14.45 17.99
N GLY A 380 -4.55 13.18 18.42
CA GLY A 380 -3.36 12.32 18.37
C GLY A 380 -2.83 12.08 16.96
N LYS A 381 -3.71 12.10 15.94
CA LYS A 381 -3.32 12.17 14.53
C LYS A 381 -2.55 13.46 14.24
N ARG A 382 -3.09 14.65 14.55
CA ARG A 382 -2.40 15.95 14.31
C ARG A 382 -1.06 16.05 15.07
N ASP A 383 -1.01 15.61 16.31
CA ASP A 383 0.23 15.56 17.11
C ASP A 383 1.30 14.70 16.42
N THR A 384 0.90 13.57 15.82
CA THR A 384 1.78 12.69 15.04
C THR A 384 2.27 13.39 13.75
N MET A 385 1.41 14.15 13.07
CA MET A 385 1.79 14.94 11.89
C MET A 385 2.80 16.05 12.24
N LEU A 386 2.56 16.80 13.32
CA LEU A 386 3.48 17.83 13.82
C LEU A 386 4.83 17.23 14.25
N ALA A 387 4.81 16.07 14.91
CA ALA A 387 6.02 15.31 15.24
C ALA A 387 6.77 14.85 13.98
N ALA A 388 6.06 14.37 12.95
CA ALA A 388 6.67 13.97 11.68
C ALA A 388 7.26 15.16 10.90
N GLN A 389 6.56 16.30 10.83
CA GLN A 389 7.09 17.55 10.25
C GLN A 389 8.35 18.03 10.98
N LYS A 390 8.35 17.95 12.33
CA LYS A 390 9.54 18.27 13.13
C LYS A 390 10.68 17.27 12.92
N SER A 391 10.36 15.99 12.78
CA SER A 391 11.35 14.94 12.48
C SER A 391 11.93 15.05 11.07
N ILE A 392 11.18 15.62 10.13
CA ILE A 392 11.65 15.92 8.77
C ILE A 392 12.74 16.99 8.79
N LYS A 393 12.63 18.03 9.63
CA LYS A 393 13.63 19.12 9.79
C LYS A 393 14.85 18.77 10.65
N GLY A 394 14.99 17.50 11.01
CA GLY A 394 16.07 16.97 11.84
C GLY A 394 16.37 15.52 11.50
N ALA A 395 16.27 15.19 10.21
CA ALA A 395 16.58 13.87 9.70
C ALA A 395 18.04 13.84 9.25
N ASP A 396 18.89 13.14 9.98
CA ASP A 396 20.32 13.03 9.63
C ASP A 396 20.57 12.10 8.42
N ASP A 397 19.56 11.35 7.97
CA ASP A 397 19.67 10.39 6.86
C ASP A 397 18.41 10.30 5.98
N LEU A 398 18.62 9.89 4.72
CA LEU A 398 17.58 9.80 3.69
C LEU A 398 16.49 8.75 4.00
N VAL A 399 16.80 7.66 4.70
CA VAL A 399 15.83 6.63 5.08
C VAL A 399 14.93 7.12 6.22
N GLY A 400 15.49 7.81 7.20
CA GLY A 400 14.74 8.54 8.23
C GLY A 400 13.82 9.59 7.63
N TYR A 401 14.32 10.38 6.68
CA TYR A 401 13.54 11.40 5.97
C TYR A 401 12.36 10.81 5.19
N LEU A 402 12.60 9.77 4.37
CA LEU A 402 11.54 9.13 3.57
C LEU A 402 10.46 8.47 4.45
N LYS A 403 10.82 7.88 5.60
CA LYS A 403 9.84 7.36 6.58
C LYS A 403 8.99 8.48 7.19
N SER A 404 9.59 9.62 7.52
CA SER A 404 8.87 10.77 8.05
C SER A 404 7.94 11.39 7.01
N LEU A 405 8.34 11.42 5.73
CA LEU A 405 7.44 11.77 4.61
C LEU A 405 6.29 10.78 4.45
N GLU A 406 6.52 9.47 4.59
CA GLU A 406 5.45 8.46 4.52
C GLU A 406 4.42 8.65 5.65
N ALA A 407 4.87 9.00 6.86
CA ALA A 407 3.98 9.34 7.96
C ALA A 407 3.07 10.56 7.63
N ILE A 408 3.61 11.60 7.00
CA ILE A 408 2.83 12.77 6.56
C ILE A 408 1.91 12.42 5.38
N TYR A 409 2.35 11.63 4.40
CA TYR A 409 1.54 11.21 3.26
C TYR A 409 0.27 10.45 3.68
N ASN A 410 0.37 9.64 4.74
CA ASN A 410 -0.75 8.90 5.28
C ASN A 410 -1.79 9.77 6.04
N PHE A 411 -1.55 11.08 6.17
CA PHE A 411 -2.52 11.99 6.78
C PHE A 411 -3.74 12.23 5.88
N GLU A 412 -4.93 12.26 6.48
CA GLU A 412 -6.21 12.39 5.75
C GLU A 412 -6.51 13.84 5.35
N THR A 413 -6.08 14.82 6.14
CA THR A 413 -6.37 16.26 5.90
C THR A 413 -5.24 16.98 5.15
N LEU A 414 -4.21 16.26 4.69
CA LEU A 414 -3.12 16.87 3.91
C LEU A 414 -3.69 17.40 2.58
N PRO A 415 -3.39 18.65 2.16
CA PRO A 415 -3.88 19.19 0.90
C PRO A 415 -3.57 18.27 -0.30
N PRO A 416 -4.49 18.13 -1.28
CA PRO A 416 -4.32 17.19 -2.40
C PRO A 416 -3.01 17.34 -3.16
N ASP A 417 -2.52 18.58 -3.34
CA ASP A 417 -1.25 18.86 -4.01
C ASP A 417 -0.04 18.47 -3.16
N GLY A 418 -0.06 18.72 -1.85
CA GLY A 418 0.96 18.21 -0.92
C GLY A 418 1.02 16.68 -0.93
N LYS A 419 -0.13 16.02 -0.88
CA LYS A 419 -0.23 14.56 -0.95
C LYS A 419 0.27 14.01 -2.29
N ARG A 420 -0.02 14.71 -3.39
CA ARG A 420 0.50 14.38 -4.74
C ARG A 420 2.02 14.54 -4.83
N ASN A 421 2.59 15.57 -4.22
CA ASN A 421 4.04 15.85 -4.26
C ASN A 421 4.81 14.82 -3.41
N ILE A 422 4.42 14.61 -2.15
CA ILE A 422 5.04 13.59 -1.29
C ILE A 422 4.86 12.19 -1.91
N GLY A 423 3.66 11.86 -2.42
CA GLY A 423 3.39 10.59 -3.10
C GLY A 423 4.14 10.39 -4.42
N ARG A 424 4.72 11.43 -5.02
CA ARG A 424 5.69 11.31 -6.13
C ARG A 424 7.07 10.97 -5.60
N ILE A 425 7.54 11.66 -4.56
CA ILE A 425 8.86 11.45 -3.95
C ILE A 425 8.99 10.03 -3.38
N LEU A 426 7.98 9.53 -2.68
CA LEU A 426 7.97 8.17 -2.12
C LEU A 426 8.07 7.08 -3.20
N LYS A 427 7.55 7.31 -4.41
CA LYS A 427 7.70 6.38 -5.55
C LYS A 427 9.14 6.30 -6.07
N LEU A 428 10.02 7.21 -5.68
CA LEU A 428 11.43 7.24 -6.07
C LEU A 428 12.33 6.48 -5.08
N GLU A 429 11.80 5.85 -4.02
CA GLU A 429 12.61 5.11 -3.03
C GLU A 429 13.61 4.12 -3.66
N ASN A 430 13.15 3.34 -4.65
CA ASN A 430 14.01 2.41 -5.39
C ASN A 430 15.02 3.10 -6.33
N GLN A 431 14.69 4.32 -6.81
CA GLN A 431 15.63 5.14 -7.56
C GLN A 431 16.72 5.69 -6.64
N TYR A 432 16.39 6.17 -5.43
CA TYR A 432 17.38 6.57 -4.43
C TYR A 432 18.33 5.43 -4.06
N LYS A 433 17.81 4.22 -3.79
CA LYS A 433 18.62 3.03 -3.49
C LYS A 433 19.60 2.65 -4.62
N SER A 434 19.25 2.92 -5.88
CA SER A 434 20.09 2.62 -7.05
C SER A 434 20.84 3.83 -7.62
N LEU A 435 20.62 5.04 -7.06
CA LEU A 435 21.13 6.29 -7.60
C LEU A 435 22.67 6.31 -7.65
N MET A 436 23.32 5.94 -6.55
CA MET A 436 24.78 5.90 -6.47
C MET A 436 25.38 4.94 -7.50
N GLN A 437 24.80 3.74 -7.65
CA GLN A 437 25.21 2.78 -8.70
C GLN A 437 25.04 3.38 -10.09
N ASN A 438 23.90 4.01 -10.38
CA ASN A 438 23.62 4.61 -11.69
C ASN A 438 24.52 5.82 -12.01
N LEU A 439 24.97 6.57 -10.99
CA LEU A 439 25.85 7.73 -11.14
C LEU A 439 27.34 7.35 -11.25
N ILE A 440 27.76 6.23 -10.65
CA ILE A 440 29.13 5.69 -10.73
C ILE A 440 29.29 4.76 -11.95
N MET A 441 28.29 3.96 -12.30
CA MET A 441 28.33 2.98 -13.40
C MET A 441 27.02 2.96 -14.21
N PRO A 442 26.70 4.04 -14.94
CA PRO A 442 25.48 4.12 -15.73
C PRO A 442 25.40 2.96 -16.74
N GLY A 443 24.29 2.21 -16.71
CA GLY A 443 24.01 1.13 -17.66
C GLY A 443 24.92 -0.11 -17.57
N ASN A 444 25.82 -0.21 -16.58
CA ASN A 444 26.85 -1.24 -16.52
C ASN A 444 26.72 -2.17 -15.29
N PRO A 445 25.65 -2.99 -15.18
CA PRO A 445 25.44 -3.87 -14.03
C PRO A 445 26.55 -4.92 -13.88
N LYS A 446 27.03 -5.50 -14.99
CA LYS A 446 28.14 -6.48 -14.98
C LYS A 446 29.43 -5.90 -14.40
N GLY A 447 29.74 -4.63 -14.66
CA GLY A 447 30.92 -3.96 -14.10
C GLY A 447 30.78 -3.70 -12.60
N TRP A 448 29.57 -3.30 -12.18
CA TRP A 448 29.25 -3.12 -10.76
C TRP A 448 29.38 -4.44 -9.97
N GLU A 449 28.82 -5.53 -10.50
CA GLU A 449 28.92 -6.89 -9.96
C GLU A 449 30.36 -7.38 -9.90
N ALA A 450 31.13 -7.28 -11.00
CA ALA A 450 32.51 -7.74 -11.05
C ALA A 450 33.40 -7.04 -10.01
N LEU A 451 33.26 -5.72 -9.85
CA LEU A 451 33.97 -4.92 -8.84
C LEU A 451 33.39 -5.05 -7.42
N ASN A 452 32.33 -5.85 -7.20
CA ASN A 452 31.79 -6.15 -5.86
C ASN A 452 32.09 -7.60 -5.43
N ALA A 453 32.39 -8.50 -6.38
CA ALA A 453 32.65 -9.91 -6.10
C ALA A 453 34.02 -10.14 -5.42
N ALA A 454 35.02 -9.31 -5.74
CA ALA A 454 36.40 -9.48 -5.29
C ALA A 454 36.79 -8.45 -4.22
N SER A 455 37.49 -8.90 -3.17
CA SER A 455 38.08 -8.03 -2.14
C SER A 455 39.34 -7.31 -2.61
N ASP A 456 40.09 -7.90 -3.54
CA ASP A 456 41.16 -7.27 -4.32
C ASP A 456 40.96 -7.67 -5.79
N PHE A 457 40.28 -6.81 -6.53
CA PHE A 457 39.89 -7.06 -7.92
C PHE A 457 41.10 -7.26 -8.85
N ALA A 458 42.22 -6.58 -8.61
CA ALA A 458 43.38 -6.64 -9.49
C ALA A 458 44.24 -7.89 -9.25
N ALA A 459 44.40 -8.29 -7.98
CA ALA A 459 45.20 -9.46 -7.60
C ALA A 459 44.44 -10.80 -7.70
N GLU A 460 43.11 -10.78 -7.83
CA GLU A 460 42.28 -11.98 -7.93
C GLU A 460 42.67 -12.85 -9.14
N LYS A 461 43.00 -14.12 -8.87
CA LYS A 461 43.22 -15.14 -9.90
C LYS A 461 41.92 -15.46 -10.63
N GLN A 462 41.94 -15.37 -11.94
CA GLN A 462 40.75 -15.64 -12.77
C GLN A 462 40.73 -17.10 -13.25
N ILE A 463 39.56 -17.74 -13.19
CA ILE A 463 39.31 -19.04 -13.83
C ILE A 463 38.79 -18.74 -15.24
N LEU A 464 39.36 -19.37 -16.27
CA LEU A 464 38.88 -19.22 -17.65
C LEU A 464 37.55 -19.97 -17.85
N ASP A 465 36.65 -19.43 -18.67
CA ASP A 465 35.51 -20.19 -19.20
C ASP A 465 35.94 -21.10 -20.38
N GLU A 466 35.03 -21.92 -20.90
CA GLU A 466 35.33 -22.88 -21.98
C GLU A 466 35.79 -22.19 -23.28
N ALA A 467 35.22 -21.02 -23.60
CA ALA A 467 35.56 -20.27 -24.81
C ALA A 467 36.91 -19.56 -24.66
N GLU A 468 37.15 -18.94 -23.50
CA GLU A 468 38.44 -18.36 -23.13
C GLU A 468 39.56 -19.41 -23.11
N THR A 469 39.29 -20.59 -22.57
CA THR A 469 40.23 -21.73 -22.52
C THR A 469 40.62 -22.14 -23.93
N ALA A 470 39.64 -22.42 -24.80
CA ALA A 470 39.90 -22.78 -26.19
C ALA A 470 40.62 -21.67 -26.97
N PHE A 471 40.33 -20.39 -26.68
CA PHE A 471 41.03 -19.26 -27.30
C PHE A 471 42.51 -19.24 -26.90
N VAL A 472 42.82 -19.35 -25.61
CA VAL A 472 44.19 -19.35 -25.08
C VAL A 472 44.97 -20.58 -25.55
N GLU A 473 44.33 -21.76 -25.62
CA GLU A 473 44.94 -22.98 -26.16
C GLU A 473 45.31 -22.83 -27.65
N ARG A 474 44.52 -22.14 -28.47
CA ARG A 474 44.89 -21.81 -29.86
C ARG A 474 46.10 -20.89 -29.92
N MET A 475 46.19 -19.88 -29.03
CA MET A 475 47.36 -19.01 -28.95
C MET A 475 48.64 -19.73 -28.49
N ILE A 476 48.53 -20.72 -27.59
CA ILE A 476 49.66 -21.55 -27.10
C ILE A 476 50.19 -22.51 -28.16
N ASN A 477 49.29 -23.01 -29.01
CA ASN A 477 49.55 -24.06 -30.00
C ASN A 477 49.55 -23.53 -31.45
N ASN A 478 49.72 -22.21 -31.65
CA ASN A 478 49.80 -21.65 -33.01
C ASN A 478 51.06 -22.25 -33.71
N PRO A 479 50.91 -22.89 -34.89
CA PRO A 479 51.99 -23.61 -35.54
C PRO A 479 52.97 -22.72 -36.33
N LEU A 480 52.62 -21.47 -36.63
CA LEU A 480 53.43 -20.57 -37.47
C LEU A 480 54.66 -20.04 -36.71
N PHE A 481 54.43 -19.53 -35.50
CA PHE A 481 55.43 -18.79 -34.73
C PHE A 481 56.58 -19.61 -34.09
N PRO A 482 56.46 -20.91 -33.76
CA PRO A 482 57.56 -21.67 -33.16
C PRO A 482 58.84 -21.74 -34.00
N THR A 483 58.75 -21.85 -35.33
CA THR A 483 59.87 -22.26 -36.18
C THR A 483 60.01 -21.38 -37.43
N ILE A 484 60.31 -20.10 -37.21
CA ILE A 484 60.78 -19.19 -38.26
C ILE A 484 62.25 -18.88 -38.00
N TYR A 485 63.07 -18.89 -39.05
CA TYR A 485 64.50 -18.69 -38.96
C TYR A 485 64.92 -17.35 -39.60
N GLU A 486 65.92 -16.68 -39.02
CA GLU A 486 66.57 -15.49 -39.61
C GLU A 486 67.94 -15.93 -40.16
N SER A 487 68.25 -15.57 -41.42
CA SER A 487 69.57 -15.74 -42.03
C SER A 487 70.06 -14.43 -42.60
N LYS A 488 71.36 -14.16 -42.47
CA LYS A 488 72.02 -13.04 -43.16
C LYS A 488 72.45 -13.46 -44.55
N VAL A 489 71.99 -12.72 -45.53
CA VAL A 489 72.32 -12.90 -46.94
C VAL A 489 73.38 -11.88 -47.33
N LYS A 490 74.46 -12.37 -47.94
CA LYS A 490 75.57 -11.56 -48.47
C LYS A 490 75.62 -11.75 -49.97
N TYR A 491 75.42 -10.65 -50.71
CA TYR A 491 75.45 -10.67 -52.17
C TYR A 491 76.82 -10.27 -52.69
N PHE A 492 77.41 -11.08 -53.57
CA PHE A 492 78.73 -10.86 -54.16
C PHE A 492 78.68 -10.82 -55.69
N GLU A 493 79.51 -9.96 -56.27
CA GLU A 493 79.58 -9.71 -57.72
C GLU A 493 81.06 -9.51 -58.14
N GLY A 494 81.85 -10.59 -58.12
CA GLY A 494 83.23 -10.60 -58.59
C GLY A 494 84.26 -9.97 -57.65
N ALA A 495 83.92 -9.79 -56.37
CA ALA A 495 84.77 -9.14 -55.37
C ALA A 495 84.93 -10.01 -54.11
N PRO A 496 86.01 -9.83 -53.32
CA PRO A 496 86.19 -10.52 -52.04
C PRO A 496 85.33 -9.97 -50.89
N VAL A 497 84.61 -8.87 -51.12
CA VAL A 497 83.73 -8.20 -50.15
C VAL A 497 82.30 -8.19 -50.70
N ALA A 498 81.31 -8.40 -49.83
CA ALA A 498 79.90 -8.36 -50.22
C ALA A 498 79.53 -6.95 -50.71
N LYS A 499 78.77 -6.89 -51.80
CA LYS A 499 78.22 -5.65 -52.36
C LYS A 499 77.06 -5.12 -51.50
N ASN A 500 76.20 -6.03 -51.03
CA ASN A 500 75.08 -5.77 -50.12
C ASN A 500 75.02 -6.88 -49.06
N GLU A 501 74.55 -6.54 -47.85
CA GLU A 501 74.21 -7.49 -46.78
C GLU A 501 72.81 -7.13 -46.23
N TYR A 502 71.97 -8.14 -45.97
CA TYR A 502 70.62 -7.98 -45.41
C TYR A 502 70.18 -9.25 -44.65
N SER A 503 69.19 -9.15 -43.77
CA SER A 503 68.53 -10.33 -43.17
C SER A 503 67.32 -10.76 -44.01
N VAL A 504 67.00 -12.04 -43.98
CA VAL A 504 65.72 -12.60 -44.48
C VAL A 504 65.16 -13.61 -43.48
N PHE A 505 63.83 -13.72 -43.42
CA PHE A 505 63.16 -14.85 -42.78
C PHE A 505 63.02 -16.05 -43.72
N LEU A 506 63.19 -17.24 -43.15
CA LEU A 506 63.16 -18.54 -43.84
C LEU A 506 62.28 -19.53 -43.08
N ALA A 507 61.53 -20.34 -43.82
CA ALA A 507 60.74 -21.45 -43.30
C ALA A 507 61.63 -22.64 -42.88
N ASP A 508 62.68 -22.91 -43.67
CA ASP A 508 63.65 -23.99 -43.42
C ASP A 508 65.02 -23.42 -42.99
N PRO A 509 65.71 -24.02 -42.00
CA PRO A 509 66.99 -23.51 -41.50
C PRO A 509 68.19 -23.90 -42.36
N ILE A 510 69.05 -22.93 -42.67
CA ILE A 510 70.37 -23.17 -43.26
C ILE A 510 71.30 -23.71 -42.16
N GLN A 511 71.61 -25.00 -42.21
CA GLN A 511 72.35 -25.66 -41.13
C GLN A 511 73.85 -25.36 -41.16
N LYS A 512 74.51 -25.36 -39.99
CA LYS A 512 75.98 -25.28 -39.85
C LYS A 512 76.76 -26.39 -40.58
N GLY A 513 76.08 -27.44 -41.04
CA GLY A 513 76.68 -28.61 -41.70
C GLY A 513 77.31 -28.31 -43.07
N ASP A 514 76.76 -27.37 -43.83
CA ASP A 514 77.13 -27.17 -45.25
C ASP A 514 78.35 -26.24 -45.45
N LYS A 515 79.37 -26.50 -44.61
CA LYS A 515 80.75 -25.97 -44.57
C LYS A 515 80.92 -24.68 -43.76
N ALA A 516 81.71 -24.79 -42.70
CA ALA A 516 82.07 -23.70 -41.80
C ALA A 516 82.77 -22.52 -42.52
N GLY A 517 82.06 -21.40 -42.60
CA GLY A 517 82.56 -20.08 -43.02
C GLY A 517 82.79 -19.91 -44.52
N LEU A 518 82.75 -18.65 -44.97
CA LEU A 518 83.11 -18.25 -46.33
C LEU A 518 84.56 -18.71 -46.63
N LYS A 519 84.73 -19.52 -47.68
CA LYS A 519 86.02 -20.12 -48.07
C LYS A 519 86.23 -19.96 -49.57
N THR A 520 87.43 -19.57 -49.96
CA THR A 520 87.87 -19.40 -51.35
C THR A 520 88.01 -20.74 -52.07
N GLY A 521 87.66 -20.81 -53.35
CA GLY A 521 87.81 -22.02 -54.18
C GLY A 521 86.83 -23.16 -53.87
N ILE A 522 85.74 -22.90 -53.14
CA ILE A 522 84.75 -23.92 -52.75
C ILE A 522 83.35 -23.42 -53.10
N ASN A 523 82.70 -24.01 -54.11
CA ASN A 523 81.29 -23.71 -54.37
C ASN A 523 80.40 -24.26 -53.24
N PHE A 524 79.35 -23.51 -52.94
CA PHE A 524 78.32 -23.86 -51.97
C PHE A 524 76.97 -23.93 -52.69
N SER A 525 76.14 -24.91 -52.31
CA SER A 525 74.78 -25.07 -52.82
C SER A 525 73.86 -25.23 -51.61
N PHE A 526 72.81 -24.44 -51.55
CA PHE A 526 71.86 -24.40 -50.44
C PHE A 526 70.45 -24.60 -50.96
N LYS A 527 69.57 -25.19 -50.15
CA LYS A 527 68.12 -25.12 -50.37
C LYS A 527 67.57 -24.01 -49.49
N VAL A 528 66.93 -23.03 -50.11
CA VAL A 528 66.38 -21.85 -49.45
C VAL A 528 64.87 -21.86 -49.66
N ARG A 529 64.11 -21.74 -48.57
CA ARG A 529 62.66 -21.62 -48.62
C ARG A 529 62.26 -20.39 -47.80
N GLY A 530 61.93 -19.32 -48.52
CA GLY A 530 61.55 -18.02 -47.97
C GLY A 530 60.05 -17.86 -47.79
N PHE A 531 59.65 -16.59 -47.72
CA PHE A 531 58.26 -16.13 -47.70
C PHE A 531 58.05 -15.11 -48.83
N ASP A 532 56.84 -15.06 -49.37
CA ASP A 532 56.49 -14.21 -50.51
C ASP A 532 56.14 -12.76 -50.12
N GLU A 533 55.42 -12.04 -50.99
CA GLU A 533 54.92 -10.68 -50.71
C GLU A 533 53.73 -10.65 -49.74
N ASN A 534 53.04 -11.77 -49.55
CA ASN A 534 51.92 -11.93 -48.61
C ASN A 534 52.37 -12.48 -47.24
N GLY A 535 53.55 -13.11 -47.19
CA GLY A 535 54.05 -13.83 -46.01
C GLY A 535 53.72 -15.32 -46.03
N ASP A 536 53.29 -15.85 -47.17
CA ASP A 536 53.13 -17.29 -47.39
C ASP A 536 54.49 -17.95 -47.64
N ALA A 537 54.70 -19.14 -47.07
CA ALA A 537 55.91 -19.91 -47.30
C ALA A 537 55.93 -20.44 -48.74
N GLU A 538 57.01 -20.21 -49.47
CA GLU A 538 57.17 -20.64 -50.86
C GLU A 538 56.83 -22.15 -51.02
N GLU A 539 56.16 -22.56 -52.10
CA GLU A 539 55.71 -23.96 -52.25
C GLU A 539 56.89 -24.96 -52.29
N GLU A 540 57.97 -24.60 -52.98
CA GLU A 540 59.18 -25.41 -53.14
C GLU A 540 60.44 -24.63 -52.70
N ALA A 541 61.43 -25.34 -52.16
CA ALA A 541 62.70 -24.75 -51.78
C ALA A 541 63.61 -24.54 -53.01
N LEU A 542 64.07 -23.30 -53.21
CA LEU A 542 64.94 -22.89 -54.31
C LEU A 542 66.38 -23.38 -54.09
N GLU A 543 67.00 -23.97 -55.13
CA GLU A 543 68.42 -24.34 -55.11
C GLU A 543 69.32 -23.14 -55.44
N MET A 544 69.91 -22.56 -54.41
CA MET A 544 70.80 -21.40 -54.50
C MET A 544 72.25 -21.84 -54.60
N ASN A 545 72.96 -21.39 -55.64
CA ASN A 545 74.37 -21.68 -55.86
C ASN A 545 75.22 -20.43 -55.62
N PHE A 546 76.20 -20.55 -54.72
CA PHE A 546 77.19 -19.53 -54.44
C PHE A 546 78.56 -19.98 -54.95
N LEU A 547 79.12 -19.20 -55.87
CA LEU A 547 80.38 -19.51 -56.53
C LEU A 547 81.53 -18.82 -55.81
N SER A 548 82.59 -19.58 -55.55
CA SER A 548 83.77 -19.11 -54.85
C SER A 548 85.02 -19.54 -55.60
N HIS A 549 85.71 -18.57 -56.18
CA HIS A 549 86.86 -18.82 -57.02
C HIS A 549 88.16 -18.92 -56.20
N PRO A 550 89.18 -19.66 -56.68
CA PRO A 550 90.48 -19.75 -56.02
C PRO A 550 91.25 -18.43 -55.95
N ASP A 551 90.89 -17.44 -56.78
CA ASP A 551 91.49 -16.09 -56.80
C ASP A 551 90.94 -15.15 -55.70
N GLY A 552 89.96 -15.63 -54.92
CA GLY A 552 89.31 -14.84 -53.86
C GLY A 552 88.08 -14.05 -54.31
N THR A 553 87.64 -14.19 -55.57
CA THR A 553 86.38 -13.60 -56.04
C THR A 553 85.18 -14.49 -55.72
N PHE A 554 84.05 -13.84 -55.42
CA PHE A 554 82.79 -14.50 -55.06
C PHE A 554 81.65 -14.02 -55.97
N TRP A 555 80.69 -14.90 -56.27
CA TRP A 555 79.50 -14.56 -57.05
C TRP A 555 78.24 -15.23 -56.50
N GLY A 556 77.15 -14.46 -56.44
CA GLY A 556 75.83 -14.92 -56.02
C GLY A 556 75.50 -14.57 -54.56
N PHE A 557 74.51 -15.26 -54.01
CA PHE A 557 74.00 -15.03 -52.65
C PHE A 557 74.53 -16.09 -51.69
N PHE A 558 75.31 -15.67 -50.69
CA PHE A 558 75.76 -16.52 -49.59
C PHE A 558 74.84 -16.33 -48.38
N TYR A 559 74.27 -17.42 -47.89
CA TYR A 559 73.42 -17.44 -46.69
C TYR A 559 74.26 -17.88 -45.50
N GLU A 560 74.32 -17.06 -44.44
CA GLU A 560 74.91 -17.48 -43.17
C GLU A 560 74.00 -18.52 -42.47
N PRO A 561 74.56 -19.44 -41.66
CA PRO A 561 73.77 -20.44 -40.95
C PRO A 561 72.65 -19.78 -40.14
N SER A 562 71.42 -20.22 -40.33
CA SER A 562 70.26 -19.55 -39.76
C SER A 562 70.20 -19.70 -38.25
N GLU A 563 69.75 -18.65 -37.57
CA GLU A 563 69.34 -18.68 -36.17
C GLU A 563 67.80 -18.58 -36.11
N MET A 564 67.19 -18.84 -34.95
CA MET A 564 65.75 -18.64 -34.80
C MET A 564 65.45 -17.13 -34.79
N SER A 565 64.37 -16.70 -35.46
CA SER A 565 64.00 -15.29 -35.51
C SER A 565 63.72 -14.74 -34.10
N LYS A 566 63.90 -13.43 -33.91
CA LYS A 566 63.66 -12.76 -32.63
C LYS A 566 62.20 -12.89 -32.21
N GLU A 567 61.30 -12.83 -33.19
CA GLU A 567 59.86 -13.07 -33.10
C GLU A 567 59.54 -14.49 -32.63
N SER A 568 60.15 -15.52 -33.23
CA SER A 568 59.97 -16.92 -32.80
C SER A 568 60.52 -17.19 -31.40
N ILE A 569 61.71 -16.66 -31.06
CA ILE A 569 62.28 -16.76 -29.71
C ILE A 569 61.34 -16.08 -28.70
N TYR A 570 60.90 -14.85 -28.99
CA TYR A 570 59.98 -14.12 -28.12
C TYR A 570 58.63 -14.82 -27.95
N TYR A 571 58.11 -15.43 -29.02
CA TYR A 571 56.90 -16.24 -28.94
C TYR A 571 57.10 -17.46 -28.01
N GLN A 572 58.17 -18.24 -28.20
CA GLN A 572 58.42 -19.43 -27.38
C GLN A 572 58.70 -19.11 -25.90
N GLU A 573 59.57 -18.14 -25.64
CA GLU A 573 60.09 -17.85 -24.29
C GLU A 573 59.21 -16.88 -23.50
N SER A 574 58.48 -15.97 -24.17
CA SER A 574 57.69 -14.92 -23.51
C SER A 574 56.19 -15.08 -23.72
N LEU A 575 55.69 -15.06 -24.96
CA LEU A 575 54.23 -15.09 -25.22
C LEU A 575 53.59 -16.42 -24.81
N ARG A 576 54.11 -17.54 -25.31
CA ARG A 576 53.60 -18.88 -25.00
C ARG A 576 53.64 -19.19 -23.51
N VAL A 577 54.71 -18.80 -22.82
CA VAL A 577 54.84 -18.90 -21.36
C VAL A 577 53.81 -18.02 -20.64
N SER A 578 53.52 -16.83 -21.16
CA SER A 578 52.51 -15.92 -20.60
C SER A 578 51.08 -16.44 -20.84
N PHE A 579 50.77 -16.99 -22.00
CA PHE A 579 49.50 -17.66 -22.26
C PHE A 579 49.31 -18.90 -21.36
N MET A 580 50.36 -19.69 -21.13
CA MET A 580 50.32 -20.79 -20.14
C MET A 580 50.05 -20.30 -18.71
N LYS A 581 50.56 -19.12 -18.32
CA LYS A 581 50.21 -18.50 -17.03
C LYS A 581 48.74 -18.07 -16.97
N ILE A 582 48.21 -17.50 -18.05
CA ILE A 582 46.78 -17.13 -18.16
C ILE A 582 45.90 -18.37 -18.01
N LEU A 583 46.22 -19.45 -18.74
CA LEU A 583 45.56 -20.76 -18.64
C LEU A 583 45.62 -21.34 -17.22
N ALA A 584 46.73 -21.14 -16.50
CA ALA A 584 46.91 -21.56 -15.11
C ALA A 584 46.30 -20.61 -14.04
N GLY A 585 45.53 -19.60 -14.46
CA GLY A 585 44.86 -18.65 -13.57
C GLY A 585 45.76 -17.49 -13.12
N ALA A 586 46.23 -16.70 -14.09
CA ALA A 586 46.98 -15.46 -13.85
C ALA A 586 46.14 -14.38 -13.11
N PRO A 587 46.81 -13.36 -12.53
CA PRO A 587 46.14 -12.16 -12.04
C PRO A 587 45.36 -11.44 -13.15
N ARG A 588 44.30 -10.73 -12.75
CA ARG A 588 43.30 -10.15 -13.64
C ARG A 588 43.86 -9.25 -14.76
N PHE A 589 44.88 -8.44 -14.47
CA PHE A 589 45.46 -7.49 -15.43
C PHE A 589 46.74 -7.99 -16.11
N PHE A 590 47.11 -9.26 -15.94
CA PHE A 590 48.27 -9.83 -16.62
C PHE A 590 48.21 -9.75 -18.17
N PRO A 591 47.04 -9.88 -18.85
CA PRO A 591 46.95 -9.60 -20.30
C PRO A 591 47.27 -8.15 -20.67
N LEU A 592 46.88 -7.17 -19.85
CA LEU A 592 47.19 -5.75 -20.05
C LEU A 592 48.70 -5.49 -19.89
N GLU A 593 49.33 -6.13 -18.89
CA GLU A 593 50.78 -6.05 -18.68
C GLU A 593 51.57 -6.63 -19.88
N LEU A 594 51.03 -7.66 -20.56
CA LEU A 594 51.61 -8.21 -21.77
C LEU A 594 51.43 -7.29 -23.00
N ILE A 595 50.30 -6.56 -23.09
CA ILE A 595 50.13 -5.50 -24.10
C ILE A 595 51.14 -4.36 -23.88
N ASP A 596 51.32 -3.91 -22.64
CA ASP A 596 52.32 -2.90 -22.28
C ASP A 596 53.74 -3.37 -22.63
N GLU A 597 54.06 -4.64 -22.36
CA GLU A 597 55.33 -5.23 -22.78
C GLU A 597 55.50 -5.18 -24.30
N LEU A 598 54.57 -5.76 -25.07
CA LEU A 598 54.58 -5.75 -26.53
C LEU A 598 54.74 -4.34 -27.11
N THR A 599 53.99 -3.36 -26.58
CA THR A 599 54.05 -1.95 -27.00
C THR A 599 55.47 -1.40 -26.92
N SER A 600 56.21 -1.77 -25.87
CA SER A 600 57.57 -1.29 -25.60
C SER A 600 58.68 -2.01 -26.39
N LYS A 601 58.43 -3.22 -26.94
CA LYS A 601 59.45 -4.10 -27.56
C LYS A 601 59.84 -3.67 -28.98
N ARG A 602 60.52 -2.54 -29.09
CA ARG A 602 61.01 -1.97 -30.38
C ARG A 602 61.98 -2.86 -31.17
N THR A 603 62.46 -3.96 -30.60
CA THR A 603 63.34 -4.94 -31.27
C THR A 603 62.59 -5.96 -32.13
N LEU A 604 61.25 -5.96 -32.09
CA LEU A 604 60.37 -6.85 -32.85
C LEU A 604 59.65 -6.09 -33.96
N SER A 605 59.31 -6.80 -35.04
CA SER A 605 58.47 -6.29 -36.13
C SER A 605 57.21 -5.56 -35.61
N PRO A 606 56.85 -4.38 -36.17
CA PRO A 606 55.60 -3.71 -35.87
C PRO A 606 54.37 -4.59 -36.15
N ALA A 607 54.29 -5.24 -37.32
CA ALA A 607 53.20 -6.14 -37.66
C ALA A 607 53.07 -7.32 -36.67
N PHE A 608 54.18 -7.95 -36.29
CA PHE A 608 54.18 -9.05 -35.29
C PHE A 608 53.59 -8.58 -33.95
N ARG A 609 53.99 -7.39 -33.47
CA ARG A 609 53.47 -6.83 -32.22
C ARG A 609 51.99 -6.48 -32.32
N ALA A 610 51.55 -5.95 -33.46
CA ALA A 610 50.16 -5.56 -33.69
C ALA A 610 49.24 -6.78 -33.71
N TYR A 611 49.61 -7.85 -34.44
CA TYR A 611 48.88 -9.12 -34.44
C TYR A 611 48.68 -9.66 -33.01
N TRP A 612 49.76 -9.76 -32.22
CA TRP A 612 49.65 -10.32 -30.86
C TRP A 612 48.89 -9.41 -29.88
N GLN A 613 48.90 -8.09 -30.08
CA GLN A 613 48.02 -7.20 -29.33
C GLN A 613 46.55 -7.36 -29.75
N GLN A 614 46.26 -7.51 -31.04
CA GLN A 614 44.91 -7.79 -31.53
C GLN A 614 44.37 -9.09 -30.92
N GLN A 615 45.16 -10.17 -30.90
CA GLN A 615 44.78 -11.44 -30.27
C GLN A 615 44.52 -11.31 -28.75
N LEU A 616 45.30 -10.48 -28.04
CA LEU A 616 45.05 -10.16 -26.63
C LEU A 616 43.79 -9.30 -26.43
N ILE A 617 43.53 -8.35 -27.32
CA ILE A 617 42.33 -7.50 -27.34
C ILE A 617 41.08 -8.36 -27.59
N GLU A 618 41.11 -9.26 -28.58
CA GLU A 618 40.06 -10.24 -28.87
C GLU A 618 39.79 -11.15 -27.66
N PHE A 619 40.85 -11.67 -27.03
CA PHE A 619 40.73 -12.46 -25.80
C PHE A 619 40.02 -11.70 -24.68
N MET A 620 40.45 -10.48 -24.40
CA MET A 620 39.81 -9.64 -23.38
C MET A 620 38.39 -9.22 -23.76
N GLY A 621 38.13 -9.06 -25.06
CA GLY A 621 36.83 -8.70 -25.63
C GLY A 621 35.71 -9.70 -25.32
N MET A 622 36.03 -10.97 -25.08
CA MET A 622 35.06 -11.97 -24.62
C MET A 622 34.48 -11.61 -23.25
N ASN A 623 35.29 -11.07 -22.33
CA ASN A 623 34.86 -10.62 -21.01
C ASN A 623 35.56 -9.30 -20.62
N PRO A 624 35.14 -8.13 -21.13
CA PRO A 624 35.91 -6.87 -21.02
C PRO A 624 36.13 -6.37 -19.59
N TRP A 625 35.11 -6.51 -18.73
CA TRP A 625 35.21 -6.22 -17.30
C TRP A 625 36.02 -7.28 -16.54
N LYS A 626 36.11 -8.51 -17.05
CA LYS A 626 36.95 -9.54 -16.44
C LYS A 626 38.41 -9.14 -16.54
N TRP A 627 38.90 -8.83 -17.74
CA TRP A 627 40.33 -8.62 -17.99
C TRP A 627 40.80 -7.16 -17.91
N GLY A 628 39.91 -6.23 -17.53
CA GLY A 628 40.26 -4.81 -17.33
C GLY A 628 40.22 -3.94 -18.59
N MET A 629 39.79 -4.48 -19.73
CA MET A 629 39.61 -3.74 -20.98
C MET A 629 38.63 -2.56 -20.82
N SER A 630 37.57 -2.71 -20.01
CA SER A 630 36.64 -1.62 -19.66
C SER A 630 37.20 -0.59 -18.68
N LEU A 631 38.39 -0.81 -18.14
CA LEU A 631 39.04 0.04 -17.12
C LEU A 631 40.24 0.83 -17.68
N SER A 632 40.66 0.57 -18.93
CA SER A 632 41.70 1.35 -19.60
C SER A 632 41.12 2.19 -20.76
N PRO A 633 40.82 3.48 -20.50
CA PRO A 633 40.60 4.50 -21.52
C PRO A 633 41.59 4.54 -22.69
N GLU A 634 42.88 4.29 -22.45
CA GLU A 634 43.90 4.32 -23.49
C GLU A 634 43.88 3.06 -24.34
N LEU A 635 43.61 1.88 -23.78
CA LEU A 635 43.42 0.67 -24.58
C LEU A 635 42.27 0.85 -25.59
N GLN A 636 41.18 1.53 -25.20
CA GLN A 636 40.10 1.89 -26.13
C GLN A 636 40.60 2.82 -27.26
N ASN A 637 41.45 3.81 -26.94
CA ASN A 637 42.08 4.66 -27.95
C ASN A 637 43.02 3.86 -28.89
N GLN A 638 43.70 2.82 -28.36
CA GLN A 638 44.58 1.94 -29.14
C GLN A 638 43.77 1.04 -30.08
N ILE A 639 42.66 0.46 -29.61
CA ILE A 639 41.71 -0.33 -30.42
C ILE A 639 41.17 0.52 -31.58
N GLU A 640 40.61 1.69 -31.27
CA GLU A 640 40.15 2.65 -32.28
C GLU A 640 41.26 3.07 -33.26
N SER A 641 42.52 3.05 -32.83
CA SER A 641 43.66 3.35 -33.69
C SER A 641 44.03 2.16 -34.58
N PHE A 642 43.89 0.92 -34.12
CA PHE A 642 44.11 -0.27 -34.95
C PHE A 642 43.03 -0.37 -36.03
N GLU A 643 41.75 -0.25 -35.66
CA GLU A 643 40.61 -0.27 -36.61
C GLU A 643 40.71 0.79 -37.72
N LYS A 644 41.36 1.94 -37.45
CA LYS A 644 41.61 3.01 -38.43
C LYS A 644 42.85 2.76 -39.30
N LEU A 645 43.78 1.94 -38.85
CA LEU A 645 44.99 1.59 -39.58
C LEU A 645 44.78 0.39 -40.49
N ASP A 646 44.08 -0.62 -40.00
CA ASP A 646 43.69 -1.81 -40.77
C ASP A 646 42.28 -2.27 -40.33
N PRO A 647 41.22 -1.94 -41.09
CA PRO A 647 39.85 -2.32 -40.75
C PRO A 647 39.56 -3.83 -40.83
N ASP A 648 40.33 -4.56 -41.65
CA ASP A 648 40.16 -6.01 -41.84
C ASP A 648 41.02 -6.81 -40.84
N GLY A 649 41.96 -6.14 -40.16
CA GLY A 649 42.79 -6.68 -39.09
C GLY A 649 44.20 -7.07 -39.56
N ILE A 650 45.15 -7.07 -38.63
CA ILE A 650 46.55 -7.39 -38.92
C ILE A 650 46.71 -8.90 -39.07
N ASP A 651 47.14 -9.36 -40.25
CA ASP A 651 47.29 -10.79 -40.51
C ASP A 651 48.52 -11.40 -39.79
N GLN A 652 48.40 -12.66 -39.40
CA GLN A 652 49.44 -13.39 -38.64
C GLN A 652 50.75 -13.62 -39.43
N GLN A 653 50.71 -13.53 -40.77
CA GLN A 653 51.83 -13.68 -41.69
C GLN A 653 52.37 -12.33 -42.20
N GLN A 654 51.67 -11.21 -41.97
CA GLN A 654 52.07 -9.89 -42.52
C GLN A 654 53.50 -9.49 -42.14
N TRP A 655 53.99 -9.89 -40.96
CA TRP A 655 55.37 -9.65 -40.50
C TRP A 655 56.44 -10.50 -41.22
N LEU A 656 56.03 -11.58 -41.89
CA LEU A 656 56.85 -12.41 -42.76
C LEU A 656 56.90 -11.88 -44.20
N SER A 657 56.00 -10.97 -44.59
CA SER A 657 56.02 -10.39 -45.93
C SER A 657 57.38 -9.74 -46.23
N THR A 658 57.87 -9.93 -47.45
CA THR A 658 59.10 -9.27 -47.92
C THR A 658 59.01 -7.74 -47.83
N VAL A 659 57.80 -7.17 -47.97
CA VAL A 659 57.54 -5.73 -47.83
C VAL A 659 57.80 -5.24 -46.40
N GLU A 660 57.21 -5.87 -45.37
CA GLU A 660 57.40 -5.47 -43.97
C GLU A 660 58.84 -5.75 -43.48
N GLN A 661 59.51 -6.79 -44.02
CA GLN A 661 60.93 -7.04 -43.75
C GLN A 661 61.86 -5.95 -44.29
N ILE A 662 61.59 -5.42 -45.50
CA ILE A 662 62.43 -4.41 -46.16
C ILE A 662 62.10 -2.98 -45.70
N SER A 663 60.82 -2.69 -45.50
CA SER A 663 60.32 -1.36 -45.13
C SER A 663 59.17 -1.46 -44.12
N PRO A 664 59.47 -1.68 -42.83
CA PRO A 664 58.46 -1.86 -41.79
C PRO A 664 57.45 -0.71 -41.73
N SER A 665 56.19 -1.04 -41.46
CA SER A 665 55.07 -0.10 -41.47
C SER A 665 55.32 1.11 -40.59
N VAL A 666 55.44 2.28 -41.25
CA VAL A 666 55.61 3.59 -40.60
C VAL A 666 54.39 3.91 -39.72
N LEU A 667 53.20 3.50 -40.15
CA LEU A 667 51.95 3.73 -39.43
C LEU A 667 51.87 2.91 -38.13
N LEU A 668 52.19 1.61 -38.18
CA LEU A 668 52.27 0.78 -36.97
C LEU A 668 53.41 1.25 -36.05
N THR A 669 54.55 1.64 -36.61
CA THR A 669 55.67 2.20 -35.85
C THR A 669 55.26 3.47 -35.08
N GLU A 670 54.53 4.38 -35.74
CA GLU A 670 54.01 5.60 -35.11
C GLU A 670 52.92 5.31 -34.07
N HIS A 671 52.03 4.35 -34.34
CA HIS A 671 51.04 3.86 -33.36
C HIS A 671 51.74 3.42 -32.06
N PHE A 672 52.72 2.52 -32.13
CA PHE A 672 53.46 2.08 -30.93
C PHE A 672 54.24 3.20 -30.25
N ARG A 673 54.74 4.19 -31.01
CA ARG A 673 55.41 5.38 -30.46
C ARG A 673 54.44 6.27 -29.66
N ILE A 674 53.17 6.32 -30.05
CA ILE A 674 52.12 7.04 -29.32
C ILE A 674 51.66 6.21 -28.11
N ALA A 675 51.29 4.94 -28.33
CA ALA A 675 50.78 4.02 -27.32
C ALA A 675 51.77 3.83 -26.14
N SER A 676 53.08 3.73 -26.42
CA SER A 676 54.13 3.54 -25.39
C SER A 676 54.28 4.68 -24.37
N LYS A 677 53.52 5.79 -24.50
CA LYS A 677 53.52 6.90 -23.54
C LYS A 677 52.66 6.63 -22.30
N THR A 678 51.75 5.65 -22.37
CA THR A 678 50.79 5.33 -21.31
C THR A 678 50.82 3.83 -21.08
N LYS A 679 50.80 3.38 -19.82
CA LYS A 679 50.67 1.96 -19.50
C LYS A 679 49.22 1.61 -19.24
N VAL A 680 48.64 0.72 -20.06
CA VAL A 680 47.23 0.35 -19.97
C VAL A 680 46.93 -0.45 -18.68
N ALA A 681 47.90 -1.22 -18.17
CA ALA A 681 47.74 -1.96 -16.92
C ALA A 681 47.73 -1.04 -15.68
N ASP A 682 48.58 -0.02 -15.65
CA ASP A 682 48.65 0.92 -14.51
C ASP A 682 47.42 1.86 -14.51
N GLU A 683 46.94 2.25 -15.69
CA GLU A 683 45.67 2.96 -15.87
C GLU A 683 44.47 2.15 -15.37
N ALA A 684 44.36 0.86 -15.74
CA ALA A 684 43.30 -0.01 -15.25
C ALA A 684 43.32 -0.17 -13.71
N LYS A 685 44.51 -0.28 -13.10
CA LYS A 685 44.68 -0.29 -11.64
C LYS A 685 44.19 1.01 -10.99
N ALA A 686 44.46 2.17 -11.60
CA ALA A 686 43.94 3.46 -11.12
C ALA A 686 42.42 3.55 -11.20
N PHE A 687 41.80 3.05 -12.27
CA PHE A 687 40.33 3.01 -12.33
C PHE A 687 39.71 2.03 -11.31
N VAL A 688 40.37 0.94 -10.93
CA VAL A 688 39.91 0.07 -9.82
C VAL A 688 39.91 0.83 -8.48
N GLU A 689 41.03 1.48 -8.12
CA GLU A 689 41.14 2.27 -6.89
C GLU A 689 40.16 3.46 -6.89
N PHE A 690 39.95 4.10 -8.04
CA PHE A 690 38.91 5.11 -8.22
C PHE A 690 37.49 4.56 -7.94
N TYR A 691 37.14 3.42 -8.54
CA TYR A 691 35.83 2.82 -8.31
C TYR A 691 35.66 2.26 -6.89
N SER A 692 36.72 1.81 -6.22
CA SER A 692 36.64 1.36 -4.82
C SER A 692 36.37 2.53 -3.88
N TYR A 693 37.07 3.67 -4.05
CA TYR A 693 36.80 4.90 -3.29
C TYR A 693 35.43 5.49 -3.64
N ALA A 694 35.03 5.49 -4.92
CA ALA A 694 33.71 5.96 -5.35
C ALA A 694 32.57 5.17 -4.65
N LYS A 695 32.71 3.85 -4.53
CA LYS A 695 31.75 2.97 -3.84
C LYS A 695 31.75 3.10 -2.32
N ALA A 696 32.85 3.57 -1.73
CA ALA A 696 32.98 3.78 -0.29
C ALA A 696 32.41 5.13 0.19
N GLY A 697 32.00 6.00 -0.75
CA GLY A 697 31.18 7.18 -0.44
C GLY A 697 29.70 6.85 -0.32
N GLU A 698 28.89 7.85 0.00
CA GLU A 698 27.45 7.71 0.23
C GLU A 698 26.66 8.92 -0.25
N MET A 699 25.36 8.72 -0.54
CA MET A 699 24.42 9.81 -0.83
C MET A 699 23.86 10.36 0.50
N LYS A 700 24.48 11.41 1.03
CA LYS A 700 23.99 12.10 2.24
C LYS A 700 22.79 12.98 1.93
N LEU A 701 21.87 13.04 2.89
CA LEU A 701 20.91 14.12 2.98
C LEU A 701 21.63 15.38 3.47
N ILE A 702 21.43 16.51 2.81
CA ILE A 702 22.03 17.80 3.19
C ILE A 702 20.98 18.90 3.41
N GLY A 703 19.71 18.59 3.17
CA GLY A 703 18.58 19.48 3.32
C GLY A 703 17.34 18.97 2.58
N GLN A 704 16.40 19.87 2.34
CA GLN A 704 15.13 19.55 1.70
C GLN A 704 14.53 20.75 0.96
N ALA A 705 13.57 20.50 0.07
CA ALA A 705 12.73 21.54 -0.49
C ALA A 705 11.52 21.81 0.42
N ASN A 706 11.23 23.07 0.71
CA ASN A 706 10.04 23.48 1.47
C ASN A 706 8.76 23.39 0.62
N GLU A 707 7.64 23.92 1.13
CA GLU A 707 6.33 23.83 0.45
C GLU A 707 6.27 24.64 -0.87
N SER A 708 7.09 25.69 -1.02
CA SER A 708 7.24 26.48 -2.25
C SER A 708 8.26 25.88 -3.24
N GLY A 709 9.02 24.86 -2.85
CA GLY A 709 10.08 24.26 -3.67
C GLY A 709 11.44 24.95 -3.52
N GLU A 710 11.63 25.80 -2.52
CA GLU A 710 12.92 26.42 -2.20
C GLU A 710 13.76 25.51 -1.31
N ILE A 711 15.08 25.47 -1.50
CA ILE A 711 15.98 24.61 -0.72
C ILE A 711 16.26 25.20 0.67
N GLU A 712 15.88 24.46 1.70
CA GLU A 712 16.34 24.62 3.08
C GLU A 712 17.50 23.63 3.33
N TYR A 713 18.73 24.13 3.48
CA TYR A 713 19.89 23.33 3.84
C TYR A 713 19.95 23.09 5.35
N GLU A 714 19.99 21.83 5.77
CA GLU A 714 20.12 21.43 7.19
C GLU A 714 21.58 21.23 7.58
N HIS A 715 22.46 21.02 6.59
CA HIS A 715 23.91 20.96 6.77
C HIS A 715 24.59 21.93 5.81
N PRO A 716 25.78 22.47 6.15
CA PRO A 716 26.56 23.25 5.22
C PRO A 716 26.82 22.46 3.93
N ARG A 717 26.42 23.04 2.80
CA ARG A 717 26.87 22.61 1.48
C ARG A 717 28.35 22.91 1.37
N LEU A 718 29.12 21.94 0.89
CA LEU A 718 30.56 22.11 0.68
C LEU A 718 30.84 22.79 -0.68
N ASP A 719 31.97 23.48 -0.79
CA ASP A 719 32.42 24.04 -2.07
C ASP A 719 32.60 22.91 -3.10
N ASP A 720 32.25 23.19 -4.36
CA ASP A 720 32.17 22.23 -5.48
C ASP A 720 31.28 20.99 -5.26
N GLU A 721 30.46 20.96 -4.20
CA GLU A 721 29.50 19.88 -3.96
C GLU A 721 28.37 19.90 -4.99
N LYS A 722 28.28 18.80 -5.75
CA LYS A 722 27.15 18.52 -6.64
C LYS A 722 25.97 18.04 -5.82
N VAL A 723 24.78 18.48 -6.21
CA VAL A 723 23.53 18.22 -5.48
C VAL A 723 22.54 17.57 -6.44
N TRP A 724 21.74 16.63 -5.94
CA TRP A 724 20.64 16.00 -6.64
C TRP A 724 19.33 16.26 -5.92
N ILE A 725 18.30 16.55 -6.70
CA ILE A 725 16.96 16.90 -6.23
C ILE A 725 15.90 16.20 -7.06
N VAL A 726 14.64 16.20 -6.60
CA VAL A 726 13.51 15.76 -7.44
C VAL A 726 13.03 16.95 -8.25
N ASN A 727 13.11 16.86 -9.58
CA ASN A 727 12.58 17.88 -10.47
C ASN A 727 11.03 17.86 -10.42
N GLY A 728 10.40 18.99 -10.13
CA GLY A 728 8.95 19.14 -9.98
C GLY A 728 8.14 18.95 -11.28
N LEU A 729 8.77 19.16 -12.43
CA LEU A 729 8.18 18.97 -13.76
C LEU A 729 8.31 17.51 -14.22
N THR A 730 9.50 16.93 -14.16
CA THR A 730 9.75 15.56 -14.66
C THR A 730 9.39 14.47 -13.65
N GLY A 731 9.41 14.79 -12.36
CA GLY A 731 9.22 13.84 -11.26
C GLY A 731 10.38 12.84 -11.10
N ARG A 732 11.59 13.20 -11.57
CA ARG A 732 12.79 12.34 -11.52
C ARG A 732 13.86 12.95 -10.62
N ILE A 733 14.78 12.10 -10.16
CA ILE A 733 16.00 12.54 -9.48
C ILE A 733 16.98 13.05 -10.53
N GLU A 734 17.35 14.33 -10.46
CA GLU A 734 18.19 15.02 -11.44
C GLU A 734 19.26 15.86 -10.72
N ARG A 735 20.36 16.21 -11.41
CA ARG A 735 21.37 17.13 -10.88
C ARG A 735 20.74 18.52 -10.75
N PHE A 736 20.94 19.18 -9.62
CA PHE A 736 20.45 20.53 -9.39
C PHE A 736 21.22 21.53 -10.26
N GLU A 737 20.47 22.30 -11.05
CA GLU A 737 20.93 23.46 -11.81
C GLU A 737 20.10 24.68 -11.38
N ALA A 738 20.62 25.90 -11.57
CA ALA A 738 19.99 27.11 -11.03
C ALA A 738 18.57 27.40 -11.55
N GLU A 739 18.20 26.82 -12.69
CA GLU A 739 16.87 26.96 -13.33
C GLU A 739 15.97 25.73 -13.07
N THR A 740 16.41 24.72 -12.34
CA THR A 740 15.61 23.50 -12.10
C THR A 740 14.44 23.80 -11.15
N ASN A 741 13.21 23.57 -11.60
CA ASN A 741 12.03 23.57 -10.75
C ASN A 741 12.07 22.34 -9.83
N ILE A 742 12.08 22.55 -8.51
CA ILE A 742 12.21 21.48 -7.50
C ILE A 742 10.82 21.08 -6.99
N ALA A 743 10.59 19.78 -6.82
CA ALA A 743 9.35 19.28 -6.22
C ALA A 743 9.29 19.68 -4.72
N PRO A 744 8.18 20.27 -4.23
CA PRO A 744 8.00 20.52 -2.81
C PRO A 744 8.17 19.25 -1.96
N TYR A 745 8.78 19.39 -0.78
CA TYR A 745 9.15 18.29 0.13
C TYR A 745 10.20 17.30 -0.42
N ALA A 746 10.88 17.61 -1.53
CA ALA A 746 11.93 16.74 -2.05
C ALA A 746 13.16 16.74 -1.12
N PRO A 747 13.76 15.58 -0.81
CA PRO A 747 15.06 15.54 -0.17
C PRO A 747 16.12 16.13 -1.11
N VAL A 748 17.05 16.90 -0.54
CA VAL A 748 18.20 17.48 -1.23
C VAL A 748 19.41 16.67 -0.80
N ILE A 749 19.98 15.92 -1.74
CA ILE A 749 21.04 14.95 -1.44
C ILE A 749 22.32 15.27 -2.19
N ALA A 750 23.46 14.94 -1.60
CA ALA A 750 24.77 15.09 -2.20
C ALA A 750 25.63 13.85 -1.94
N TYR A 751 26.56 13.59 -2.85
CA TYR A 751 27.52 12.50 -2.68
C TYR A 751 28.71 12.99 -1.87
N ARG A 752 29.06 12.27 -0.80
CA ARG A 752 30.26 12.52 0.00
C ARG A 752 31.10 11.27 0.16
N PHE A 753 32.41 11.46 0.21
CA PHE A 753 33.41 10.43 0.51
C PHE A 753 34.40 11.01 1.52
N GLU A 754 34.62 10.32 2.65
CA GLU A 754 35.37 10.87 3.80
C GLU A 754 34.83 12.24 4.27
N ASP A 755 33.50 12.42 4.24
CA ASP A 755 32.79 13.69 4.48
C ASP A 755 33.17 14.87 3.55
N GLN A 756 33.83 14.59 2.43
CA GLN A 756 34.26 15.58 1.44
C GLN A 756 33.56 15.39 0.07
N PRO A 757 33.59 16.39 -0.83
CA PRO A 757 32.95 16.31 -2.14
C PRO A 757 33.56 15.23 -3.04
N ALA A 758 32.87 14.93 -4.15
CA ALA A 758 33.29 13.93 -5.14
C ALA A 758 34.74 14.10 -5.67
N SER A 759 35.27 15.33 -5.69
CA SER A 759 36.67 15.62 -6.06
C SER A 759 37.71 14.92 -5.17
N ARG A 760 37.36 14.64 -3.90
CA ARG A 760 38.24 13.91 -2.96
C ARG A 760 38.57 12.49 -3.43
N VAL A 761 37.63 11.82 -4.12
CA VAL A 761 37.86 10.49 -4.72
C VAL A 761 39.00 10.56 -5.73
N ILE A 762 38.94 11.52 -6.65
CA ILE A 762 39.96 11.74 -7.69
C ILE A 762 41.33 12.02 -7.07
N GLN A 763 41.39 12.97 -6.12
CA GLN A 763 42.64 13.31 -5.42
C GLN A 763 43.24 12.11 -4.68
N LYS A 764 42.41 11.29 -4.03
CA LYS A 764 42.89 10.10 -3.29
C LYS A 764 43.39 9.01 -4.25
N THR A 765 42.76 8.83 -5.41
CA THR A 765 43.28 7.94 -6.47
C THR A 765 44.62 8.43 -7.00
N GLU A 766 44.77 9.72 -7.28
CA GLU A 766 46.04 10.30 -7.72
C GLU A 766 47.14 10.09 -6.68
N MET A 767 46.89 10.42 -5.41
CA MET A 767 47.82 10.18 -4.29
C MET A 767 48.22 8.71 -4.13
N ARG A 768 47.32 7.78 -4.48
CA ARG A 768 47.54 6.34 -4.36
C ARG A 768 48.29 5.73 -5.55
N THR A 769 48.06 6.23 -6.76
CA THR A 769 48.46 5.57 -8.02
C THR A 769 49.40 6.40 -8.89
N GLY A 770 49.54 7.70 -8.62
CA GLY A 770 50.30 8.64 -9.44
C GLY A 770 49.62 9.07 -10.75
N ILE A 771 48.36 8.66 -10.98
CA ILE A 771 47.61 9.01 -12.19
C ILE A 771 46.56 10.08 -11.86
N ASP A 772 46.73 11.27 -12.44
CA ASP A 772 45.76 12.37 -12.37
C ASP A 772 44.56 12.12 -13.31
N LEU A 773 43.46 11.62 -12.74
CA LEU A 773 42.20 11.42 -13.44
C LEU A 773 41.39 12.72 -13.67
N SER A 774 41.81 13.86 -13.13
CA SER A 774 41.21 15.18 -13.44
C SER A 774 41.69 15.77 -14.77
N SER A 775 42.86 15.31 -15.26
CA SER A 775 43.43 15.75 -16.53
C SER A 775 42.46 15.59 -17.72
N ASN A 776 42.61 16.44 -18.73
CA ASN A 776 41.77 16.47 -19.94
C ASN A 776 41.68 15.13 -20.69
N ARG A 777 42.64 14.22 -20.47
CA ARG A 777 42.63 12.85 -21.02
C ARG A 777 41.50 12.00 -20.42
N TYR A 778 41.19 12.18 -19.14
CA TYR A 778 40.31 11.32 -18.36
C TYR A 778 39.00 11.99 -17.95
N SER A 779 38.96 13.32 -17.76
CA SER A 779 37.80 14.04 -17.25
C SER A 779 36.50 13.75 -18.02
N GLN A 780 36.56 13.65 -19.35
CA GLN A 780 35.40 13.30 -20.19
C GLN A 780 34.96 11.83 -20.09
N LYS A 781 35.85 10.93 -19.64
CA LYS A 781 35.63 9.48 -19.49
C LYS A 781 35.26 9.07 -18.05
N LEU A 782 35.33 9.97 -17.08
CA LEU A 782 34.84 9.74 -15.71
C LEU A 782 33.32 9.51 -15.66
N PRO A 783 32.77 8.84 -14.62
CA PRO A 783 31.32 8.72 -14.45
C PRO A 783 30.62 10.07 -14.24
N PRO A 784 29.31 10.20 -14.56
CA PRO A 784 28.54 11.43 -14.40
C PRO A 784 28.65 12.09 -13.02
N LEU A 785 28.81 11.30 -11.96
CA LEU A 785 29.06 11.78 -10.61
C LEU A 785 30.29 12.70 -10.51
N PHE A 786 31.34 12.38 -11.25
CA PHE A 786 32.67 12.98 -11.17
C PHE A 786 32.97 13.98 -12.31
N LYS A 787 32.08 14.10 -13.31
CA LYS A 787 32.11 15.13 -14.38
C LYS A 787 31.65 16.52 -13.95
#